data_AF-A0A933SPN1-F1
#
_entry.id   AF-A0A933SPN1-F1
#
_cell.length_a   1.000
_cell.length_b   1.000
_cell.length_c   1.000
_cell.angle_alpha   90.00
_cell.angle_beta   90.00
_cell.angle_gamma   90.00
#
_symmetry.space_group_name_H-M   'P 1'
#
loop_
_entity.id
_entity.type
_entity.pdbx_description
1 polymer ?
#
loop_
_entity_poly.entity_id
_entity_poly.type
_entity_poly.pdbx_seq_one_letter_code
_entity_poly.pdbx_strand_id
1 'polypeptide(L)'
;MSDIQKYISFLKVHPPFNQMPYDLVEKVAWTLQVHHYGAGRTIFRKGEEAMIFYIIHKGVVRELVRGDDGKETVISLLRSGECFGAISILTGQRRRLDAVVEEDVELYVIYKADLERLFSENPGMIMYFNRILTFKLNMFFEYFDRGMITVAGKDRSTEELARELSAMDEIAKILSAEGDVEDSLQQVVEILREWTRTDACSMFLLDNMSDRLELKASSGFDIPEGKPVIMKASEGITGWVVRNCEPVKLENASSDPRAKFIAEIHEERFKSILSVPLVAGGESFGAINFHTIRPRKYKYEEVKGVAIAGGHIALALSNAKLKKRIEVDTDILRLEKGAEPDDFVGRSPLSKKINEFVDKAAGSSSPVLIEGEAGTGKELIARLIHSSGTRKGGPFLEADCGQFAADSWGAELFGMEGEEAGPARILRRGYVEMAEGGILFLRNIEKLNGVCQMALFNFLESGFFNRVGSKTQIGGNVRIICSSKASLKELAHSGSFNKNAYEALSRFEFKLEPLRKLKRFVPELCDYLLKRIGRQIGKEGMALSAPAVEKVLSYDWPGNVAELENVLKGAAILTEGKVIGAGQLFFPARSLKDKPVYDLLAHSWLSNFLRGRFFPDYLGKGMFFIFAVLLGYLLTHPDEKFFTSGIWAIGWFSIFLSAFFLGRVFCAVCPFMVGGDLLRKVKSFNLKCPPFISNHGEAVAAALIFVVLWMEGAFGFHFTPLYTAGLLLFIALGAMACSVLFQRRVWCRYLCPMGSFIGTFSLTSFLSVSADRYVCTYRCANHECYVGKGDSPGCQLFLHPYGMESQAQCVLCMQCLKNCPLGAVNLNLQFPATGIIAMVKPFMAAALASSGLLGVMPVETKAILGPGSFFFDDFKSMAGMGAAPLYTVIFLCAAVLPAFLFFLVEKVLGGHGFRKSMARFAWIGYSALPLAVLGHAAFYWKKVVMWVEDGMQDYGILPIDFLSANLIFYALYFAIMILGALGSIHTFLRLSRHEPRLLQTGGKVKAGYLGILMFYMFLYILSVA
;
A
#
# COMPACT_ATOMS: atom_id res chain seq x y z
N MET A 1 -34.00 12.50 12.80
CA MET A 1 -33.61 11.35 13.66
C MET A 1 -34.73 10.32 13.81
N SER A 2 -36.03 10.67 13.78
CA SER A 2 -37.13 9.67 13.89
C SER A 2 -37.20 8.68 12.72
N ASP A 3 -36.98 9.15 11.48
CA ASP A 3 -37.17 8.31 10.28
C ASP A 3 -36.02 7.31 10.07
N ILE A 4 -34.79 7.67 10.44
CA ILE A 4 -33.63 6.76 10.37
C ILE A 4 -33.77 5.61 11.37
N GLN A 5 -34.25 5.90 12.59
CA GLN A 5 -34.54 4.83 13.55
C GLN A 5 -35.67 3.91 13.07
N LYS A 6 -36.64 4.44 12.31
CA LYS A 6 -37.66 3.62 11.62
C LYS A 6 -37.06 2.75 10.51
N TYR A 7 -36.10 3.27 9.74
CA TYR A 7 -35.41 2.49 8.71
C TYR A 7 -34.53 1.39 9.30
N ILE A 8 -33.78 1.71 10.36
CA ILE A 8 -32.92 0.75 11.04
C ILE A 8 -33.75 -0.35 11.71
N SER A 9 -34.84 0.01 12.41
CA SER A 9 -35.71 -0.98 13.04
C SER A 9 -36.34 -1.92 12.01
N PHE A 10 -36.75 -1.38 10.86
CA PHE A 10 -37.23 -2.17 9.73
C PHE A 10 -36.15 -3.11 9.17
N LEU A 11 -34.96 -2.60 8.83
CA LEU A 11 -33.88 -3.42 8.27
C LEU A 11 -33.40 -4.50 9.25
N LYS A 12 -33.37 -4.22 10.57
CA LYS A 12 -32.87 -5.17 11.57
C LYS A 12 -33.78 -6.37 11.80
N VAL A 13 -35.04 -6.33 11.40
CA VAL A 13 -35.97 -7.48 11.53
C VAL A 13 -36.09 -8.29 10.23
N HIS A 14 -35.55 -7.80 9.10
CA HIS A 14 -35.66 -8.47 7.81
C HIS A 14 -34.30 -8.98 7.28
N PRO A 15 -34.18 -10.27 6.89
CA PRO A 15 -33.01 -10.78 6.19
C PRO A 15 -32.80 -10.05 4.86
N PRO A 16 -31.55 -9.84 4.42
CA PRO A 16 -30.27 -10.26 5.01
C PRO A 16 -29.67 -9.21 5.97
N PHE A 17 -30.33 -8.07 6.15
CA PHE A 17 -29.83 -6.94 6.95
C PHE A 17 -29.90 -7.21 8.46
N ASN A 18 -30.79 -8.09 8.90
CA ASN A 18 -30.85 -8.53 10.30
C ASN A 18 -29.51 -9.11 10.81
N GLN A 19 -28.75 -9.77 9.95
CA GLN A 19 -27.42 -10.34 10.22
C GLN A 19 -26.28 -9.33 10.12
N MET A 20 -26.54 -8.13 9.60
CA MET A 20 -25.52 -7.08 9.53
C MET A 20 -25.33 -6.41 10.91
N PRO A 21 -24.08 -6.08 11.26
CA PRO A 21 -23.76 -5.19 12.37
C PRO A 21 -24.59 -3.89 12.31
N TYR A 22 -25.02 -3.39 13.47
CA TYR A 22 -25.92 -2.23 13.54
C TYR A 22 -25.30 -0.99 12.88
N ASP A 23 -23.99 -0.78 12.99
CA ASP A 23 -23.26 0.33 12.36
C ASP A 23 -23.30 0.25 10.83
N LEU A 24 -23.27 -0.95 10.25
CA LEU A 24 -23.45 -1.15 8.81
C LEU A 24 -24.91 -0.95 8.40
N VAL A 25 -25.87 -1.42 9.20
CA VAL A 25 -27.30 -1.18 8.95
C VAL A 25 -27.65 0.30 9.05
N GLU A 26 -27.04 1.02 9.99
CA GLU A 26 -27.19 2.46 10.13
C GLU A 26 -26.64 3.19 8.90
N LYS A 27 -25.44 2.83 8.43
CA LYS A 27 -24.87 3.39 7.18
C LYS A 27 -25.76 3.11 5.97
N VAL A 28 -26.30 1.90 5.85
CA VAL A 28 -27.28 1.54 4.81
C VAL A 28 -28.53 2.41 4.96
N ALA A 29 -29.07 2.55 6.17
CA ALA A 29 -30.24 3.37 6.46
C ALA A 29 -30.06 4.85 6.09
N TRP A 30 -28.85 5.40 6.28
CA TRP A 30 -28.51 6.77 5.87
C TRP A 30 -28.48 6.97 4.35
N THR A 31 -28.28 5.91 3.57
CA THR A 31 -28.28 5.96 2.10
C THR A 31 -29.65 5.65 1.48
N LEU A 32 -30.62 5.23 2.28
CA LEU A 32 -31.95 4.89 1.77
C LEU A 32 -32.69 6.14 1.31
N GLN A 33 -33.25 6.05 0.11
CA GLN A 33 -34.28 6.97 -0.36
C GLN A 33 -35.62 6.25 -0.44
N VAL A 34 -36.73 6.96 -0.26
CA VAL A 34 -38.07 6.37 -0.32
C VAL A 34 -38.70 6.68 -1.67
N HIS A 35 -39.10 5.64 -2.39
CA HIS A 35 -39.83 5.75 -3.64
C HIS A 35 -41.23 5.14 -3.50
N HIS A 36 -42.23 5.82 -4.05
CA HIS A 36 -43.61 5.34 -4.09
C HIS A 36 -44.01 5.01 -5.52
N TYR A 37 -44.63 3.85 -5.70
CA TYR A 37 -45.18 3.45 -6.99
C TYR A 37 -46.63 2.98 -6.80
N GLY A 38 -47.51 3.48 -7.65
CA GLY A 38 -48.92 3.06 -7.66
C GLY A 38 -49.12 1.70 -8.31
N ALA A 39 -50.21 1.02 -7.95
CA ALA A 39 -50.62 -0.26 -8.52
C ALA A 39 -50.63 -0.23 -10.07
N GLY A 40 -50.13 -1.31 -10.68
CA GLY A 40 -50.04 -1.47 -12.14
C GLY A 40 -48.83 -0.80 -12.80
N ARG A 41 -48.00 -0.05 -12.07
CA ARG A 41 -46.78 0.56 -12.64
C ARG A 41 -45.64 -0.43 -12.75
N THR A 42 -44.88 -0.33 -13.84
CA THR A 42 -43.60 -1.05 -13.99
C THR A 42 -42.47 -0.25 -13.34
N ILE A 43 -41.71 -0.88 -12.45
CA ILE A 43 -40.55 -0.29 -11.77
C ILE A 43 -39.33 -0.29 -12.69
N PHE A 44 -39.08 -1.41 -13.37
CA PHE A 44 -38.08 -1.54 -14.43
C PHE A 44 -38.46 -2.69 -15.37
N ARG A 45 -37.95 -2.64 -16.60
CA ARG A 45 -38.17 -3.66 -17.63
C ARG A 45 -36.94 -4.53 -17.87
N LYS A 46 -37.16 -5.75 -18.34
CA LYS A 46 -36.13 -6.65 -18.88
C LYS A 46 -35.33 -5.93 -19.96
N GLY A 47 -34.00 -5.97 -19.84
CA GLY A 47 -33.05 -5.32 -20.73
C GLY A 47 -32.57 -3.93 -20.28
N GLU A 48 -33.20 -3.31 -19.28
CA GLU A 48 -32.74 -2.04 -18.73
C GLU A 48 -31.44 -2.19 -17.91
N GLU A 49 -30.65 -1.12 -17.82
CA GLU A 49 -29.46 -1.09 -16.97
C GLU A 49 -29.84 -0.98 -15.49
N ALA A 50 -29.08 -1.66 -14.63
CA ALA A 50 -29.39 -1.69 -13.21
C ALA A 50 -28.65 -0.58 -12.46
N MET A 51 -29.39 0.49 -12.17
CA MET A 51 -28.89 1.66 -11.44
C MET A 51 -29.34 1.72 -9.97
N ILE A 52 -30.37 0.94 -9.58
CA ILE A 52 -31.05 1.05 -8.28
C ILE A 52 -31.32 -0.34 -7.68
N PHE A 53 -30.94 -0.52 -6.41
CA PHE A 53 -31.26 -1.66 -5.57
C PHE A 53 -32.50 -1.34 -4.72
N TYR A 54 -33.47 -2.25 -4.68
CA TYR A 54 -34.78 -2.01 -4.07
C TYR A 54 -35.00 -2.92 -2.86
N ILE A 55 -35.61 -2.38 -1.81
CA ILE A 55 -36.06 -3.08 -0.60
C ILE A 55 -37.54 -2.70 -0.39
N ILE A 56 -38.43 -3.67 -0.25
CA ILE A 56 -39.86 -3.41 -0.11
C ILE A 56 -40.15 -3.04 1.34
N HIS A 57 -40.59 -1.82 1.61
CA HIS A 57 -41.07 -1.43 2.93
C HIS A 57 -42.53 -1.84 3.13
N LYS A 58 -43.40 -1.52 2.16
CA LYS A 58 -44.83 -1.88 2.16
C LYS A 58 -45.31 -2.15 0.73
N GLY A 59 -46.37 -2.96 0.61
CA GLY A 59 -46.98 -3.36 -0.67
C GLY A 59 -46.38 -4.64 -1.24
N VAL A 60 -46.76 -4.95 -2.48
CA VAL A 60 -46.37 -6.18 -3.18
C VAL A 60 -45.83 -5.85 -4.57
N VAL A 61 -44.65 -6.38 -4.90
CA VAL A 61 -44.02 -6.28 -6.22
C VAL A 61 -43.97 -7.65 -6.86
N ARG A 62 -44.40 -7.74 -8.11
CA ARG A 62 -44.39 -8.97 -8.90
C ARG A 62 -43.26 -8.93 -9.91
N GLU A 63 -42.31 -9.85 -9.83
CA GLU A 63 -41.31 -10.05 -10.88
C GLU A 63 -41.87 -11.04 -11.91
N LEU A 64 -41.88 -10.66 -13.19
CA LEU A 64 -42.47 -11.45 -14.27
C LEU A 64 -41.59 -11.46 -15.52
N VAL A 65 -41.80 -12.46 -16.37
CA VAL A 65 -41.24 -12.53 -17.72
C VAL A 65 -42.38 -12.45 -18.71
N ARG A 66 -42.32 -11.48 -19.63
CA ARG A 66 -43.15 -11.47 -20.83
C ARG A 66 -42.50 -12.34 -21.90
N GLY A 67 -43.21 -13.39 -22.32
CA GLY A 67 -42.84 -14.20 -23.47
C GLY A 67 -43.02 -13.44 -24.78
N ASP A 68 -42.39 -13.91 -25.86
CA ASP A 68 -42.51 -13.33 -27.20
C ASP A 68 -43.95 -13.45 -27.78
N ASP A 69 -44.80 -14.25 -27.15
CA ASP A 69 -46.23 -14.43 -27.43
C ASP A 69 -47.14 -13.46 -26.65
N GLY A 70 -46.57 -12.57 -25.84
CA GLY A 70 -47.29 -11.59 -25.03
C GLY A 70 -47.85 -12.15 -23.70
N LYS A 71 -47.60 -13.43 -23.37
CA LYS A 71 -48.02 -13.99 -22.08
C LYS A 71 -47.08 -13.57 -20.95
N GLU A 72 -47.67 -13.13 -19.84
CA GLU A 72 -46.94 -12.80 -18.61
C GLU A 72 -46.82 -14.03 -17.72
N THR A 73 -45.58 -14.44 -17.43
CA THR A 73 -45.28 -15.51 -16.46
C THR A 73 -44.73 -14.88 -15.19
N VAL A 74 -45.48 -15.00 -14.09
CA VAL A 74 -45.08 -14.48 -12.78
C VAL A 74 -44.00 -15.39 -12.19
N ILE A 75 -42.83 -14.83 -11.91
CA ILE A 75 -41.68 -15.56 -11.37
C ILE A 75 -41.67 -15.51 -9.85
N SER A 76 -41.99 -14.35 -9.26
CA SER A 76 -42.05 -14.20 -7.81
C SER A 76 -42.96 -13.05 -7.40
N LEU A 77 -43.61 -13.20 -6.25
CA LEU A 77 -44.35 -12.14 -5.55
C LEU A 77 -43.55 -11.74 -4.31
N LEU A 78 -42.99 -10.54 -4.35
CA LEU A 78 -42.13 -10.00 -3.31
C LEU A 78 -42.94 -9.10 -2.37
N ARG A 79 -42.71 -9.24 -1.07
CA ARG A 79 -43.44 -8.57 0.01
C ARG A 79 -42.49 -7.78 0.91
N SER A 80 -43.06 -7.10 1.90
CA SER A 80 -42.33 -6.31 2.90
C SER A 80 -41.16 -7.08 3.50
N GLY A 81 -39.98 -6.44 3.47
CA GLY A 81 -38.70 -7.00 3.95
C GLY A 81 -37.85 -7.62 2.85
N GLU A 82 -38.43 -7.96 1.69
CA GLU A 82 -37.69 -8.56 0.59
C GLU A 82 -37.02 -7.49 -0.29
N CYS A 83 -35.89 -7.85 -0.91
CA CYS A 83 -35.13 -6.96 -1.78
C CYS A 83 -35.09 -7.49 -3.21
N PHE A 84 -34.91 -6.62 -4.20
CA PHE A 84 -34.82 -7.02 -5.62
C PHE A 84 -33.93 -6.08 -6.44
N GLY A 85 -33.48 -6.58 -7.59
CA GLY A 85 -32.50 -5.89 -8.43
C GLY A 85 -31.03 -6.08 -8.08
N ALA A 86 -30.72 -6.86 -7.04
CA ALA A 86 -29.35 -7.10 -6.56
C ALA A 86 -28.43 -7.71 -7.63
N ILE A 87 -28.93 -8.71 -8.36
CA ILE A 87 -28.14 -9.51 -9.29
C ILE A 87 -27.54 -8.63 -10.40
N SER A 88 -28.36 -7.81 -11.05
CA SER A 88 -27.93 -6.96 -12.16
C SER A 88 -26.95 -5.86 -11.72
N ILE A 89 -27.08 -5.35 -10.49
CA ILE A 89 -26.14 -4.35 -9.93
C ILE A 89 -24.80 -4.99 -9.59
N LEU A 90 -24.82 -6.12 -8.89
CA LEU A 90 -23.62 -6.81 -8.41
C LEU A 90 -22.83 -7.48 -9.55
N THR A 91 -23.52 -7.90 -10.62
CA THR A 91 -22.89 -8.58 -11.77
C THR A 91 -22.63 -7.65 -12.96
N GLY A 92 -23.16 -6.44 -12.95
CA GLY A 92 -23.09 -5.50 -14.08
C GLY A 92 -23.93 -5.90 -15.30
N GLN A 93 -24.75 -6.95 -15.22
CA GLN A 93 -25.61 -7.39 -16.32
C GLN A 93 -26.94 -6.62 -16.37
N ARG A 94 -27.57 -6.54 -17.56
CA ARG A 94 -28.91 -5.94 -17.73
C ARG A 94 -29.99 -6.72 -16.98
N ARG A 95 -31.13 -6.07 -16.68
CA ARG A 95 -32.27 -6.68 -15.98
C ARG A 95 -32.80 -7.87 -16.78
N ARG A 96 -33.10 -8.98 -16.09
CA ARG A 96 -33.60 -10.22 -16.74
C ARG A 96 -35.12 -10.41 -16.62
N LEU A 97 -35.75 -9.69 -15.70
CA LEU A 97 -37.17 -9.75 -15.36
C LEU A 97 -37.77 -8.34 -15.44
N ASP A 98 -39.08 -8.26 -15.68
CA ASP A 98 -39.87 -7.06 -15.41
C ASP A 98 -40.27 -7.05 -13.94
N ALA A 99 -40.24 -5.89 -13.28
CA ALA A 99 -40.80 -5.71 -11.95
C ALA A 99 -42.02 -4.80 -12.02
N VAL A 100 -43.20 -5.34 -11.69
CA VAL A 100 -44.49 -4.63 -11.78
C VAL A 100 -45.13 -4.58 -10.39
N VAL A 101 -45.70 -3.43 -10.06
CA VAL A 101 -46.35 -3.16 -8.78
C VAL A 101 -47.76 -3.75 -8.79
N GLU A 102 -48.07 -4.62 -7.83
CA GLU A 102 -49.39 -5.25 -7.71
C GLU A 102 -50.34 -4.39 -6.85
N GLU A 103 -49.82 -3.88 -5.74
CA GLU A 103 -50.50 -2.97 -4.80
C GLU A 103 -49.61 -1.74 -4.58
N ASP A 104 -50.14 -0.59 -4.18
CA ASP A 104 -49.32 0.60 -3.91
C ASP A 104 -48.12 0.26 -3.00
N VAL A 105 -46.91 0.45 -3.52
CA VAL A 105 -45.66 0.08 -2.83
C VAL A 105 -44.91 1.31 -2.35
N GLU A 106 -44.36 1.17 -1.14
CA GLU A 106 -43.31 2.03 -0.60
C GLU A 106 -42.01 1.22 -0.63
N LEU A 107 -41.02 1.70 -1.39
CA LEU A 107 -39.73 1.06 -1.57
C LEU A 107 -38.63 1.90 -0.96
N TYR A 108 -37.73 1.26 -0.22
CA TYR A 108 -36.45 1.84 0.16
C TYR A 108 -35.43 1.48 -0.92
N VAL A 109 -34.78 2.50 -1.48
CA VAL A 109 -33.89 2.35 -2.63
C VAL A 109 -32.48 2.82 -2.33
N ILE A 110 -31.50 2.15 -2.92
CA ILE A 110 -30.07 2.49 -2.86
C ILE A 110 -29.55 2.59 -4.30
N TYR A 111 -28.94 3.71 -4.66
CA TYR A 111 -28.35 3.88 -5.98
C TYR A 111 -27.01 3.16 -6.09
N LYS A 112 -26.66 2.74 -7.30
CA LYS A 112 -25.42 2.00 -7.58
C LYS A 112 -24.16 2.74 -7.07
N ALA A 113 -24.06 4.05 -7.29
CA ALA A 113 -22.92 4.84 -6.82
C ALA A 113 -22.82 4.88 -5.28
N ASP A 114 -23.95 4.97 -4.58
CA ASP A 114 -23.99 4.94 -3.12
C ASP A 114 -23.64 3.54 -2.59
N LEU A 115 -24.10 2.50 -3.27
CA LEU A 115 -23.77 1.11 -2.95
C LEU A 115 -22.26 0.82 -3.16
N GLU A 116 -21.69 1.28 -4.27
CA GLU A 116 -20.25 1.17 -4.56
C GLU A 116 -19.42 1.95 -3.54
N ARG A 117 -19.89 3.13 -3.13
CA ARG A 117 -19.29 3.92 -2.05
C ARG A 117 -19.34 3.16 -0.72
N LEU A 118 -20.50 2.62 -0.35
CA LEU A 118 -20.66 1.82 0.88
C LEU A 118 -19.73 0.61 0.90
N PHE A 119 -19.53 -0.07 -0.24
CA PHE A 119 -18.59 -1.18 -0.38
C PHE A 119 -17.13 -0.74 -0.28
N SER A 120 -16.77 0.40 -0.88
CA SER A 120 -15.40 0.93 -0.82
C SER A 120 -15.02 1.36 0.60
N GLU A 121 -15.96 1.97 1.33
CA GLU A 121 -15.74 2.43 2.71
C GLU A 121 -15.84 1.27 3.71
N ASN A 122 -16.55 0.20 3.37
CA ASN A 122 -16.79 -0.94 4.26
C ASN A 122 -16.66 -2.28 3.48
N PRO A 123 -15.43 -2.76 3.20
CA PRO A 123 -15.20 -3.96 2.39
C PRO A 123 -15.86 -5.24 2.93
N GLY A 124 -16.08 -5.32 4.25
CA GLY A 124 -16.83 -6.43 4.88
C GLY A 124 -18.31 -6.50 4.47
N MET A 125 -18.89 -5.40 3.99
CA MET A 125 -20.28 -5.34 3.50
C MET A 125 -20.48 -6.22 2.26
N ILE A 126 -19.43 -6.43 1.45
CA ILE A 126 -19.45 -7.31 0.27
C ILE A 126 -19.79 -8.75 0.66
N MET A 127 -19.32 -9.23 1.82
CA MET A 127 -19.63 -10.57 2.33
C MET A 127 -21.12 -10.74 2.65
N TYR A 128 -21.77 -9.70 3.20
CA TYR A 128 -23.19 -9.71 3.50
C TYR A 128 -24.04 -9.55 2.25
N PHE A 129 -23.62 -8.73 1.28
CA PHE A 129 -24.27 -8.62 -0.02
C PHE A 129 -24.17 -9.90 -0.86
N ASN A 130 -23.07 -10.66 -0.72
CA ASN A 130 -22.91 -11.98 -1.31
C ASN A 130 -23.83 -13.03 -0.65
N ARG A 131 -24.11 -12.94 0.65
CA ARG A 131 -25.12 -13.79 1.32
C ARG A 131 -26.54 -13.54 0.81
N ILE A 132 -26.86 -12.34 0.33
CA ILE A 132 -28.17 -12.02 -0.29
C ILE A 132 -28.38 -12.85 -1.56
N LEU A 133 -27.31 -13.02 -2.35
CA LEU A 133 -27.31 -13.86 -3.54
C LEU A 133 -27.53 -15.34 -3.17
N THR A 134 -26.86 -15.83 -2.10
CA THR A 134 -27.03 -17.19 -1.58
C THR A 134 -28.43 -17.44 -0.99
N PHE A 135 -28.98 -16.48 -0.23
CA PHE A 135 -30.31 -16.59 0.38
C PHE A 135 -31.43 -16.61 -0.69
N LYS A 136 -31.31 -15.79 -1.73
CA LYS A 136 -32.28 -15.80 -2.85
C LYS A 136 -32.24 -17.10 -3.66
N LEU A 137 -31.07 -17.75 -3.76
CA LEU A 137 -30.96 -19.08 -4.34
C LEU A 137 -31.69 -20.12 -3.47
N ASN A 138 -31.49 -20.11 -2.14
CA ASN A 138 -32.20 -21.01 -1.20
C ASN A 138 -33.73 -20.85 -1.23
N MET A 139 -34.22 -19.61 -1.28
CA MET A 139 -35.66 -19.35 -1.34
C MET A 139 -36.28 -19.86 -2.65
N PHE A 140 -35.57 -19.70 -3.78
CA PHE A 140 -36.00 -20.22 -5.08
C PHE A 140 -36.20 -21.75 -5.06
N PHE A 141 -35.39 -22.49 -4.29
CA PHE A 141 -35.55 -23.95 -4.10
C PHE A 141 -36.77 -24.33 -3.30
N GLU A 142 -37.04 -23.62 -2.21
CA GLU A 142 -38.16 -23.96 -1.33
C GLU A 142 -39.52 -23.81 -2.03
N TYR A 143 -39.62 -22.89 -3.00
CA TYR A 143 -40.81 -22.72 -3.84
C TYR A 143 -40.85 -23.66 -5.06
N PHE A 144 -39.69 -24.08 -5.59
CA PHE A 144 -39.58 -25.08 -6.66
C PHE A 144 -39.98 -26.48 -6.16
N ASP A 145 -39.47 -26.91 -5.00
CA ASP A 145 -39.77 -28.23 -4.40
C ASP A 145 -41.23 -28.37 -3.96
N ARG A 146 -41.91 -27.26 -3.64
CA ARG A 146 -43.35 -27.24 -3.32
C ARG A 146 -44.26 -27.20 -4.56
N GLY A 147 -43.70 -27.28 -5.77
CA GLY A 147 -44.45 -27.28 -7.04
C GLY A 147 -45.15 -25.95 -7.37
N MET A 148 -44.80 -24.86 -6.69
CA MET A 148 -45.42 -23.53 -6.87
C MET A 148 -44.80 -22.73 -8.02
N ILE A 149 -43.69 -23.20 -8.60
CA ILE A 149 -43.01 -22.59 -9.75
C ILE A 149 -42.93 -23.64 -10.86
N THR A 150 -43.60 -23.40 -11.99
CA THR A 150 -43.36 -24.13 -13.23
C THR A 150 -42.47 -23.30 -14.15
N VAL A 151 -41.28 -23.82 -14.46
CA VAL A 151 -40.30 -23.15 -15.32
C VAL A 151 -40.80 -23.25 -16.77
N ALA A 152 -41.30 -22.13 -17.30
CA ALA A 152 -41.72 -22.03 -18.70
C ALA A 152 -40.66 -21.29 -19.54
N GLY A 153 -40.17 -21.96 -20.59
CA GLY A 153 -39.45 -21.33 -21.71
C GLY A 153 -37.99 -21.75 -21.87
N LYS A 154 -37.75 -22.56 -22.91
CA LYS A 154 -36.46 -23.09 -23.42
C LYS A 154 -35.37 -22.02 -23.48
N ASP A 155 -34.24 -22.20 -22.80
CA ASP A 155 -33.05 -22.84 -23.40
C ASP A 155 -32.28 -23.79 -22.45
N ARG A 156 -32.88 -24.14 -21.31
CA ARG A 156 -32.41 -25.19 -20.40
C ARG A 156 -33.56 -26.13 -20.11
N SER A 157 -33.39 -27.44 -20.29
CA SER A 157 -34.37 -28.39 -19.76
C SER A 157 -34.44 -28.21 -18.24
N THR A 158 -35.64 -28.21 -17.65
CA THR A 158 -35.87 -28.14 -16.20
C THR A 158 -34.97 -29.12 -15.42
N GLU A 159 -34.67 -30.26 -16.05
CA GLU A 159 -33.75 -31.28 -15.56
C GLU A 159 -32.27 -30.85 -15.47
N GLU A 160 -31.77 -29.99 -16.37
CA GLU A 160 -30.36 -29.55 -16.37
C GLU A 160 -30.09 -28.54 -15.25
N LEU A 161 -31.05 -27.65 -14.99
CA LEU A 161 -30.98 -26.71 -13.87
C LEU A 161 -31.16 -27.46 -12.54
N ALA A 162 -32.11 -28.39 -12.47
CA ALA A 162 -32.27 -29.26 -11.30
C ALA A 162 -31.00 -30.09 -11.02
N ARG A 163 -30.36 -30.63 -12.06
CA ARG A 163 -29.08 -31.38 -11.93
C ARG A 163 -27.93 -30.51 -11.43
N GLU A 164 -27.76 -29.30 -11.95
CA GLU A 164 -26.74 -28.35 -11.45
C GLU A 164 -26.92 -28.03 -9.98
N LEU A 165 -28.17 -27.77 -9.59
CA LEU A 165 -28.45 -27.33 -8.24
C LEU A 165 -28.42 -28.48 -7.22
N SER A 166 -28.83 -29.68 -7.63
CA SER A 166 -28.64 -30.92 -6.87
C SER A 166 -27.15 -31.22 -6.64
N ALA A 167 -26.32 -31.08 -7.67
CA ALA A 167 -24.88 -31.29 -7.54
C ALA A 167 -24.25 -30.27 -6.56
N MET A 168 -24.69 -29.01 -6.57
CA MET A 168 -24.19 -27.99 -5.64
C MET A 168 -24.61 -28.26 -4.18
N ASP A 169 -25.84 -28.73 -3.94
CA ASP A 169 -26.32 -29.12 -2.62
C ASP A 169 -25.54 -30.32 -2.07
N GLU A 170 -25.28 -31.33 -2.90
CA GLU A 170 -24.52 -32.52 -2.52
C GLU A 170 -23.06 -32.19 -2.19
N ILE A 171 -22.40 -31.36 -3.02
CA ILE A 171 -21.05 -30.85 -2.74
C ILE A 171 -21.03 -30.04 -1.43
N ALA A 172 -22.03 -29.19 -1.19
CA ALA A 172 -22.11 -28.41 0.05
C ALA A 172 -22.26 -29.31 1.28
N LYS A 173 -23.05 -30.39 1.21
CA LYS A 173 -23.20 -31.37 2.29
C LYS A 173 -21.90 -32.12 2.58
N ILE A 174 -21.23 -32.61 1.54
CA ILE A 174 -19.95 -33.33 1.66
C ILE A 174 -18.85 -32.44 2.29
N LEU A 175 -18.76 -31.18 1.86
CA LEU A 175 -17.78 -30.23 2.38
C LEU A 175 -18.11 -29.69 3.78
N SER A 176 -19.35 -29.88 4.25
CA SER A 176 -19.81 -29.43 5.59
C SER A 176 -19.81 -30.55 6.64
N ALA A 177 -19.51 -31.79 6.25
CA ALA A 177 -19.45 -32.93 7.18
C ALA A 177 -18.21 -32.87 8.10
N GLU A 178 -18.30 -33.45 9.30
CA GLU A 178 -17.18 -33.53 10.24
C GLU A 178 -16.09 -34.48 9.73
N GLY A 179 -14.99 -33.95 9.18
CA GLY A 179 -13.84 -34.73 8.65
C GLY A 179 -12.73 -33.85 8.05
N ASP A 180 -11.62 -34.45 7.56
CA ASP A 180 -10.62 -33.71 6.76
C ASP A 180 -11.21 -33.43 5.38
N VAL A 181 -11.23 -32.16 4.99
CA VAL A 181 -11.79 -31.71 3.72
C VAL A 181 -11.04 -32.33 2.54
N GLU A 182 -9.74 -32.63 2.70
CA GLU A 182 -8.93 -33.28 1.66
C GLU A 182 -9.43 -34.70 1.32
N ASP A 183 -9.91 -35.47 2.30
CA ASP A 183 -10.43 -36.83 2.10
C ASP A 183 -11.75 -36.82 1.30
N SER A 184 -12.52 -35.74 1.41
CA SER A 184 -13.80 -35.55 0.72
C SER A 184 -13.65 -35.08 -0.73
N LEU A 185 -12.46 -34.64 -1.17
CA LEU A 185 -12.26 -34.08 -2.51
C LEU A 185 -12.48 -35.10 -3.62
N GLN A 186 -12.24 -36.38 -3.36
CA GLN A 186 -12.44 -37.45 -4.35
C GLN A 186 -13.91 -37.58 -4.74
N GLN A 187 -14.81 -37.59 -3.77
CA GLN A 187 -16.27 -37.64 -4.01
C GLN A 187 -16.76 -36.39 -4.75
N VAL A 188 -16.21 -35.22 -4.41
CA VAL A 188 -16.56 -33.95 -5.08
C VAL A 188 -16.18 -33.97 -6.57
N VAL A 189 -15.02 -34.54 -6.92
CA VAL A 189 -14.59 -34.65 -8.31
C VAL A 189 -15.48 -35.59 -9.12
N GLU A 190 -15.99 -36.67 -8.51
CA GLU A 190 -16.93 -37.61 -9.14
C GLU A 190 -18.27 -36.95 -9.45
N ILE A 191 -18.87 -36.25 -8.47
CA ILE A 191 -20.12 -35.51 -8.65
C ILE A 191 -19.96 -34.44 -9.75
N LEU A 192 -18.85 -33.71 -9.74
CA LEU A 192 -18.58 -32.68 -10.74
C LEU A 192 -18.37 -33.26 -12.14
N ARG A 193 -17.73 -34.42 -12.27
CA ARG A 193 -17.55 -35.13 -13.54
C ARG A 193 -18.89 -35.57 -14.12
N GLU A 194 -19.75 -36.17 -13.30
CA GLU A 194 -21.09 -36.61 -13.70
C GLU A 194 -21.99 -35.45 -14.10
N TRP A 195 -22.01 -34.39 -13.28
CA TRP A 195 -22.81 -33.19 -13.55
C TRP A 195 -22.39 -32.50 -14.85
N THR A 196 -21.08 -32.30 -15.06
CA THR A 196 -20.55 -31.68 -16.29
C THR A 196 -20.54 -32.62 -17.49
N ARG A 197 -20.81 -33.92 -17.31
CA ARG A 197 -20.71 -34.96 -18.34
C ARG A 197 -19.36 -34.96 -19.04
N THR A 198 -18.29 -34.81 -18.27
CA THR A 198 -16.91 -34.76 -18.79
C THR A 198 -16.25 -36.14 -18.70
N ASP A 199 -15.30 -36.43 -19.59
CA ASP A 199 -14.65 -37.74 -19.60
C ASP A 199 -13.71 -37.88 -18.40
N ALA A 200 -13.08 -36.79 -17.98
CA ALA A 200 -12.22 -36.75 -16.80
C ALA A 200 -12.28 -35.40 -16.06
N CYS A 201 -12.06 -35.45 -14.74
CA CYS A 201 -12.03 -34.29 -13.85
C CYS A 201 -10.87 -34.44 -12.85
N SER A 202 -10.11 -33.38 -12.61
CA SER A 202 -8.96 -33.37 -11.69
C SER A 202 -8.94 -32.12 -10.83
N MET A 203 -8.46 -32.25 -9.60
CA MET A 203 -8.30 -31.14 -8.66
C MET A 203 -6.87 -31.05 -8.17
N PHE A 204 -6.23 -29.92 -8.47
CA PHE A 204 -4.88 -29.59 -8.01
C PHE A 204 -4.96 -28.57 -6.89
N LEU A 205 -4.29 -28.84 -5.78
CA LEU A 205 -4.15 -27.87 -4.68
C LEU A 205 -2.77 -27.21 -4.72
N LEU A 206 -2.75 -25.92 -4.40
CA LEU A 206 -1.54 -25.11 -4.35
C LEU A 206 -0.89 -25.19 -2.95
N ASP A 207 0.37 -25.60 -2.94
CA ASP A 207 1.27 -25.39 -1.82
C ASP A 207 2.01 -24.05 -1.98
N ASN A 208 1.55 -23.06 -1.21
CA ASN A 208 2.09 -21.70 -1.21
C ASN A 208 3.56 -21.62 -0.76
N MET A 209 4.08 -22.63 -0.03
CA MET A 209 5.46 -22.63 0.44
C MET A 209 6.45 -23.09 -0.62
N SER A 210 6.02 -23.97 -1.52
CA SER A 210 6.89 -24.58 -2.53
C SER A 210 6.60 -24.14 -3.99
N ASP A 211 5.56 -23.33 -4.23
CA ASP A 211 5.06 -22.92 -5.56
C ASP A 211 4.70 -24.12 -6.46
N ARG A 212 4.19 -25.19 -5.83
CA ARG A 212 3.84 -26.47 -6.46
C ARG A 212 2.33 -26.72 -6.39
N LEU A 213 1.81 -27.28 -7.47
CA LEU A 213 0.46 -27.81 -7.58
C LEU A 213 0.53 -29.32 -7.49
N GLU A 214 -0.18 -29.88 -6.52
CA GLU A 214 -0.26 -31.33 -6.31
C GLU A 214 -1.67 -31.81 -6.65
N LEU A 215 -1.76 -32.90 -7.42
CA LEU A 215 -3.02 -33.55 -7.70
C LEU A 215 -3.54 -34.23 -6.43
N LYS A 216 -4.69 -33.77 -5.91
CA LYS A 216 -5.31 -34.33 -4.69
C LYS A 216 -6.50 -35.24 -4.95
N ALA A 217 -7.21 -35.01 -6.05
CA ALA A 217 -8.36 -35.82 -6.44
C ALA A 217 -8.49 -35.87 -7.96
N SER A 218 -8.92 -37.03 -8.48
CA SER A 218 -9.09 -37.22 -9.92
C SER A 218 -10.10 -38.32 -10.23
N SER A 219 -10.84 -38.16 -11.33
CA SER A 219 -11.73 -39.18 -11.88
C SER A 219 -11.58 -39.22 -13.39
N GLY A 220 -11.47 -40.41 -13.98
CA GLY A 220 -11.35 -40.61 -15.43
C GLY A 220 -9.93 -40.47 -16.01
N PHE A 221 -8.87 -40.55 -15.20
CA PHE A 221 -7.47 -40.57 -15.63
C PHE A 221 -6.82 -41.94 -15.32
N ASP A 222 -5.92 -42.42 -16.19
CA ASP A 222 -5.15 -43.65 -15.99
C ASP A 222 -3.83 -43.32 -15.25
N ILE A 223 -3.93 -43.02 -13.96
CA ILE A 223 -2.78 -42.59 -13.13
C ILE A 223 -2.06 -43.83 -12.55
N PRO A 224 -0.72 -43.93 -12.65
CA PRO A 224 0.04 -45.01 -12.02
C PRO A 224 -0.12 -45.04 -10.50
N GLU A 225 -0.45 -46.20 -9.93
CA GLU A 225 -0.59 -46.36 -8.48
C GLU A 225 0.68 -45.95 -7.73
N GLY A 226 0.52 -45.11 -6.70
CA GLY A 226 1.56 -44.79 -5.73
C GLY A 226 2.56 -43.68 -6.10
N LYS A 227 2.37 -42.94 -7.21
CA LYS A 227 3.21 -41.77 -7.54
C LYS A 227 2.45 -40.44 -7.37
N PRO A 228 2.96 -39.49 -6.56
CA PRO A 228 2.36 -38.18 -6.45
C PRO A 228 2.58 -37.39 -7.73
N VAL A 229 1.51 -36.83 -8.31
CA VAL A 229 1.66 -35.98 -9.50
C VAL A 229 1.73 -34.52 -9.11
N ILE A 230 2.85 -33.89 -9.47
CA ILE A 230 3.20 -32.54 -9.03
C ILE A 230 3.64 -31.73 -10.24
N MET A 231 3.15 -30.49 -10.33
CA MET A 231 3.58 -29.53 -11.35
C MET A 231 3.91 -28.18 -10.72
N LYS A 232 4.70 -27.34 -11.39
CA LYS A 232 4.93 -25.97 -10.91
C LYS A 232 3.74 -25.09 -11.23
N ALA A 233 3.41 -24.14 -10.36
CA ALA A 233 2.35 -23.17 -10.63
C ALA A 233 2.68 -22.23 -11.82
N SER A 234 3.92 -22.20 -12.29
CA SER A 234 4.33 -21.48 -13.51
C SER A 234 4.06 -22.22 -14.82
N GLU A 235 3.67 -23.50 -14.76
CA GLU A 235 3.59 -24.39 -15.91
C GLU A 235 2.13 -24.71 -16.27
N GLY A 236 1.88 -24.97 -17.55
CA GLY A 236 0.58 -25.44 -18.04
C GLY A 236 -0.57 -24.43 -17.96
N ILE A 237 -1.74 -24.89 -18.39
CA ILE A 237 -2.99 -24.12 -18.32
C ILE A 237 -3.46 -23.99 -16.87
N THR A 238 -3.37 -25.07 -16.09
CA THR A 238 -3.76 -25.11 -14.68
C THR A 238 -2.94 -24.13 -13.84
N GLY A 239 -1.63 -24.05 -14.03
CA GLY A 239 -0.79 -23.04 -13.36
C GLY A 239 -1.15 -21.60 -13.74
N TRP A 240 -1.46 -21.36 -15.02
CA TRP A 240 -1.94 -20.05 -15.48
C TRP A 240 -3.26 -19.66 -14.80
N VAL A 241 -4.22 -20.58 -14.70
CA VAL A 241 -5.52 -20.36 -14.04
C VAL A 241 -5.36 -20.03 -12.57
N VAL A 242 -4.50 -20.77 -11.85
CA VAL A 242 -4.21 -20.54 -10.43
C VAL A 242 -3.62 -19.14 -10.19
N ARG A 243 -2.73 -18.67 -11.07
CA ARG A 243 -2.05 -17.37 -10.95
C ARG A 243 -2.91 -16.17 -11.32
N ASN A 244 -3.77 -16.32 -12.32
CA ASN A 244 -4.60 -15.22 -12.83
C ASN A 244 -5.99 -15.20 -12.19
N CYS A 245 -6.37 -16.24 -11.45
CA CYS A 245 -7.70 -16.37 -10.83
C CYS A 245 -8.84 -16.24 -11.87
N GLU A 246 -8.60 -16.68 -13.10
CA GLU A 246 -9.54 -16.63 -14.21
C GLU A 246 -9.74 -18.02 -14.82
N PRO A 247 -10.98 -18.39 -15.17
CA PRO A 247 -11.25 -19.66 -15.82
C PRO A 247 -10.76 -19.66 -17.28
N VAL A 248 -10.19 -20.78 -17.71
CA VAL A 248 -9.77 -21.00 -19.11
C VAL A 248 -10.60 -22.13 -19.70
N LYS A 249 -11.18 -21.89 -20.88
CA LYS A 249 -11.87 -22.90 -21.67
C LYS A 249 -11.20 -23.02 -23.03
N LEU A 250 -10.84 -24.23 -23.43
CA LEU A 250 -10.27 -24.53 -24.73
C LEU A 250 -11.03 -25.69 -25.36
N GLU A 251 -11.57 -25.44 -26.56
CA GLU A 251 -12.25 -26.46 -27.36
C GLU A 251 -11.24 -27.50 -27.88
N ASN A 252 -10.04 -27.03 -28.21
CA ASN A 252 -8.90 -27.86 -28.59
C ASN A 252 -7.66 -27.46 -27.78
N ALA A 253 -7.25 -28.28 -26.83
CA ALA A 253 -6.10 -28.03 -25.96
C ALA A 253 -4.81 -27.86 -26.77
N SER A 254 -4.61 -28.62 -27.86
CA SER A 254 -3.41 -28.54 -28.71
C SER A 254 -3.25 -27.19 -29.42
N SER A 255 -4.29 -26.35 -29.47
CA SER A 255 -4.24 -25.02 -30.08
C SER A 255 -3.55 -23.98 -29.18
N ASP A 256 -3.43 -24.23 -27.88
CA ASP A 256 -2.85 -23.29 -26.93
C ASP A 256 -1.37 -23.65 -26.62
N PRO A 257 -0.42 -22.71 -26.78
CA PRO A 257 1.00 -22.96 -26.48
C PRO A 257 1.26 -23.44 -25.05
N ARG A 258 0.39 -23.09 -24.09
CA ARG A 258 0.48 -23.48 -22.68
C ARG A 258 0.12 -24.96 -22.47
N ALA A 259 -0.59 -25.59 -23.41
CA ALA A 259 -0.97 -26.99 -23.31
C ALA A 259 0.19 -27.97 -23.53
N LYS A 260 1.35 -27.48 -24.00
CA LYS A 260 2.53 -28.30 -24.35
C LYS A 260 3.37 -28.81 -23.17
N PHE A 261 3.04 -28.41 -21.93
CA PHE A 261 3.81 -28.77 -20.74
C PHE A 261 2.94 -29.53 -19.75
N ILE A 262 3.05 -30.86 -19.76
CA ILE A 262 3.00 -31.82 -18.65
C ILE A 262 3.36 -33.19 -19.26
N ALA A 263 4.34 -33.92 -18.73
CA ALA A 263 4.72 -35.25 -19.20
C ALA A 263 4.14 -36.39 -18.34
N GLU A 264 3.49 -36.08 -17.21
CA GLU A 264 3.09 -37.09 -16.19
C GLU A 264 1.57 -37.36 -16.08
N ILE A 265 0.68 -36.51 -16.61
CA ILE A 265 -0.80 -36.77 -16.68
C ILE A 265 -1.36 -36.57 -18.09
N HIS A 266 -0.56 -36.11 -19.05
CA HIS A 266 -1.07 -35.83 -20.38
C HIS A 266 -1.27 -37.13 -21.16
N GLU A 267 -2.45 -37.70 -21.01
CA GLU A 267 -2.96 -38.65 -21.99
C GLU A 267 -3.32 -37.86 -23.26
N GLU A 268 -2.63 -38.15 -24.37
CA GLU A 268 -2.88 -37.54 -25.69
C GLU A 268 -4.35 -37.68 -26.17
N ARG A 269 -5.14 -38.51 -25.47
CA ARG A 269 -6.56 -38.74 -25.73
C ARG A 269 -7.44 -37.52 -25.45
N PHE A 270 -7.11 -36.65 -24.48
CA PHE A 270 -7.96 -35.50 -24.17
C PHE A 270 -7.73 -34.35 -25.16
N LYS A 271 -8.82 -33.88 -25.76
CA LYS A 271 -8.80 -32.82 -26.78
C LYS A 271 -9.27 -31.48 -26.27
N SER A 272 -10.06 -31.39 -25.20
CA SER A 272 -10.49 -30.10 -24.62
C SER A 272 -10.13 -29.98 -23.14
N ILE A 273 -10.10 -28.75 -22.64
CA ILE A 273 -9.93 -28.46 -21.21
C ILE A 273 -10.77 -27.26 -20.79
N LEU A 274 -11.50 -27.41 -19.69
CA LEU A 274 -12.05 -26.32 -18.89
C LEU A 274 -11.35 -26.33 -17.53
N SER A 275 -10.60 -25.28 -17.23
CA SER A 275 -9.87 -25.14 -15.97
C SER A 275 -10.38 -23.91 -15.22
N VAL A 276 -10.70 -24.08 -13.95
CA VAL A 276 -11.36 -23.08 -13.10
C VAL A 276 -10.60 -22.95 -11.77
N PRO A 277 -10.35 -21.72 -11.28
CA PRO A 277 -9.57 -21.54 -10.07
C PRO A 277 -10.42 -21.76 -8.81
N LEU A 278 -9.78 -22.24 -7.74
CA LEU A 278 -10.37 -22.37 -6.41
C LEU A 278 -10.00 -21.12 -5.61
N VAL A 279 -10.87 -20.11 -5.57
CA VAL A 279 -10.57 -18.81 -4.94
C VAL A 279 -11.49 -18.53 -3.76
N ALA A 280 -10.91 -18.22 -2.60
CA ALA A 280 -11.64 -17.74 -1.43
C ALA A 280 -10.88 -16.59 -0.75
N GLY A 281 -11.58 -15.52 -0.38
CA GLY A 281 -10.96 -14.36 0.30
C GLY A 281 -9.86 -13.65 -0.51
N GLY A 282 -9.83 -13.83 -1.83
CA GLY A 282 -8.77 -13.32 -2.71
C GLY A 282 -7.48 -14.15 -2.73
N GLU A 283 -7.46 -15.31 -2.06
CA GLU A 283 -6.39 -16.32 -2.12
C GLU A 283 -6.80 -17.47 -3.05
N SER A 284 -5.86 -17.95 -3.85
CA SER A 284 -6.03 -19.11 -4.74
C SER A 284 -5.54 -20.36 -4.03
N PHE A 285 -6.42 -21.34 -3.86
CA PHE A 285 -6.15 -22.61 -3.17
C PHE A 285 -5.74 -23.71 -4.16
N GLY A 286 -5.89 -23.49 -5.46
CA GLY A 286 -5.71 -24.50 -6.48
C GLY A 286 -6.58 -24.27 -7.70
N ALA A 287 -6.74 -25.31 -8.51
CA ALA A 287 -7.64 -25.30 -9.67
C ALA A 287 -8.28 -26.67 -9.89
N ILE A 288 -9.45 -26.64 -10.49
CA ILE A 288 -10.17 -27.83 -10.95
C ILE A 288 -10.19 -27.84 -12.48
N ASN A 289 -9.88 -28.99 -13.08
CA ASN A 289 -9.81 -29.16 -14.53
C ASN A 289 -10.78 -30.24 -15.00
N PHE A 290 -11.42 -29.99 -16.12
CA PHE A 290 -12.39 -30.85 -16.78
C PHE A 290 -11.93 -31.13 -18.20
N HIS A 291 -11.94 -32.38 -18.62
CA HIS A 291 -11.39 -32.83 -19.90
C HIS A 291 -12.40 -33.68 -20.68
N THR A 292 -12.38 -33.57 -22.01
CA THR A 292 -13.07 -34.52 -22.90
C THR A 292 -12.17 -35.04 -24.02
N ILE A 293 -12.42 -36.27 -24.45
CA ILE A 293 -11.67 -36.99 -25.50
C ILE A 293 -11.97 -36.41 -26.88
N ARG A 294 -13.12 -35.76 -27.05
CA ARG A 294 -13.50 -35.04 -28.26
C ARG A 294 -13.43 -33.53 -28.01
N PRO A 295 -13.15 -32.71 -29.04
CA PRO A 295 -13.31 -31.27 -28.92
C PRO A 295 -14.71 -30.92 -28.43
N ARG A 296 -14.80 -30.13 -27.36
CA ARG A 296 -16.06 -29.74 -26.73
C ARG A 296 -16.13 -28.24 -26.57
N LYS A 297 -17.27 -27.67 -26.98
CA LYS A 297 -17.60 -26.28 -26.73
C LYS A 297 -18.29 -26.14 -25.38
N TYR A 298 -17.58 -25.58 -24.40
CA TYR A 298 -18.14 -25.31 -23.09
C TYR A 298 -19.08 -24.11 -23.14
N LYS A 299 -20.34 -24.33 -22.75
CA LYS A 299 -21.35 -23.26 -22.63
C LYS A 299 -20.98 -22.31 -21.49
N TYR A 300 -21.40 -21.05 -21.59
CA TYR A 300 -21.09 -20.04 -20.57
C TYR A 300 -21.65 -20.42 -19.19
N GLU A 301 -22.83 -21.04 -19.17
CA GLU A 301 -23.55 -21.48 -17.99
C GLU A 301 -22.81 -22.61 -17.28
N GLU A 302 -22.21 -23.53 -18.04
CA GLU A 302 -21.41 -24.64 -17.52
C GLU A 302 -20.13 -24.12 -16.84
N VAL A 303 -19.42 -23.19 -17.49
CA VAL A 303 -18.24 -22.51 -16.92
C VAL A 303 -18.62 -21.77 -15.64
N LYS A 304 -19.76 -21.11 -15.63
CA LYS A 304 -20.25 -20.35 -14.47
C LYS A 304 -20.59 -21.26 -13.30
N GLY A 305 -21.31 -22.36 -13.51
CA GLY A 305 -21.66 -23.29 -12.44
C GLY A 305 -20.43 -23.96 -11.83
N VAL A 306 -19.44 -24.33 -12.66
CA VAL A 306 -18.17 -24.90 -12.18
C VAL A 306 -17.37 -23.87 -11.38
N ALA A 307 -17.38 -22.59 -11.78
CA ALA A 307 -16.75 -21.50 -11.02
C ALA A 307 -17.42 -21.27 -9.66
N ILE A 308 -18.74 -21.41 -9.58
CA ILE A 308 -19.47 -21.35 -8.30
C ILE A 308 -19.03 -22.52 -7.41
N ALA A 309 -19.03 -23.75 -7.93
CA ALA A 309 -18.56 -24.94 -7.22
C ALA A 309 -17.11 -24.76 -6.69
N GLY A 310 -16.22 -24.23 -7.53
CA GLY A 310 -14.84 -23.94 -7.17
C GLY A 310 -14.71 -22.94 -6.01
N GLY A 311 -15.60 -21.94 -5.94
CA GLY A 311 -15.67 -21.00 -4.81
C GLY A 311 -16.11 -21.66 -3.50
N HIS A 312 -17.08 -22.58 -3.54
CA HIS A 312 -17.52 -23.34 -2.37
C HIS A 312 -16.43 -24.28 -1.84
N ILE A 313 -15.72 -24.97 -2.73
CA ILE A 313 -14.58 -25.83 -2.40
C ILE A 313 -13.45 -25.00 -1.78
N ALA A 314 -13.11 -23.85 -2.38
CA ALA A 314 -12.07 -22.97 -1.86
C ALA A 314 -12.39 -22.45 -0.46
N LEU A 315 -13.66 -22.14 -0.18
CA LEU A 315 -14.11 -21.70 1.14
C LEU A 315 -13.94 -22.81 2.19
N ALA A 316 -14.30 -24.05 1.85
CA ALA A 316 -14.12 -25.21 2.73
C ALA A 316 -12.63 -25.47 3.02
N LEU A 317 -11.77 -25.43 1.99
CA LEU A 317 -10.31 -25.57 2.13
C LEU A 317 -9.70 -24.44 2.98
N SER A 318 -10.19 -23.21 2.83
CA SER A 318 -9.78 -22.07 3.66
C SER A 318 -10.10 -22.32 5.14
N ASN A 319 -11.32 -22.77 5.44
CA ASN A 319 -11.74 -23.10 6.80
C ASN A 319 -10.95 -24.28 7.38
N ALA A 320 -10.65 -25.31 6.57
CA ALA A 320 -9.83 -26.45 6.99
C ALA A 320 -8.37 -26.05 7.26
N LYS A 321 -7.76 -25.19 6.44
CA LYS A 321 -6.41 -24.64 6.71
C LYS A 321 -6.40 -23.79 7.98
N LEU A 322 -7.47 -23.03 8.25
CA LEU A 322 -7.61 -22.28 9.51
C LEU A 322 -7.71 -23.23 10.71
N LYS A 323 -8.49 -24.31 10.61
CA LYS A 323 -8.61 -25.34 11.65
C LYS A 323 -7.27 -26.08 11.87
N LYS A 324 -6.58 -26.51 10.79
CA LYS A 324 -5.24 -27.11 10.87
C LYS A 324 -4.21 -26.13 11.45
N ARG A 325 -4.29 -24.82 11.20
CA ARG A 325 -3.39 -23.85 11.88
C ARG A 325 -3.64 -23.79 13.38
N ILE A 326 -4.91 -23.86 13.80
CA ILE A 326 -5.28 -23.90 15.22
C ILE A 326 -4.77 -25.21 15.87
N GLU A 327 -4.88 -26.35 15.17
CA GLU A 327 -4.39 -27.66 15.64
C GLU A 327 -2.85 -27.79 15.57
N VAL A 328 -2.20 -27.24 14.54
CA VAL A 328 -0.74 -27.20 14.39
C VAL A 328 -0.10 -26.25 15.39
N ASP A 329 -0.76 -25.15 15.79
CA ASP A 329 -0.34 -24.37 16.96
C ASP A 329 -0.40 -25.23 18.25
N THR A 330 -1.22 -26.29 18.27
CA THR A 330 -1.31 -27.26 19.38
C THR A 330 -0.28 -28.41 19.29
N ASP A 331 0.19 -28.79 18.08
CA ASP A 331 1.23 -29.81 17.87
C ASP A 331 2.66 -29.23 17.79
N ILE A 332 2.84 -27.97 17.38
CA ILE A 332 4.09 -27.21 17.58
C ILE A 332 4.39 -27.14 19.09
N LEU A 333 3.36 -27.05 19.94
CA LEU A 333 3.45 -27.15 21.40
C LEU A 333 3.91 -28.54 21.91
N ARG A 334 3.76 -29.62 21.13
CA ARG A 334 4.37 -30.93 21.47
C ARG A 334 5.84 -30.99 21.09
N LEU A 335 6.26 -30.30 20.03
CA LEU A 335 7.67 -30.15 19.64
C LEU A 335 8.43 -29.17 20.55
N GLU A 336 7.75 -28.19 21.14
CA GLU A 336 8.30 -27.28 22.15
C GLU A 336 8.63 -27.98 23.48
N LYS A 337 8.16 -29.22 23.72
CA LYS A 337 8.62 -30.02 24.87
C LYS A 337 10.09 -30.45 24.77
N GLY A 338 10.74 -30.29 23.62
CA GLY A 338 12.15 -30.62 23.41
C GLY A 338 13.12 -29.45 23.56
N ALA A 339 12.64 -28.21 23.68
CA ALA A 339 13.51 -27.07 23.94
C ALA A 339 13.54 -26.81 25.45
N GLU A 340 14.62 -27.24 26.10
CA GLU A 340 14.93 -26.81 27.45
C GLU A 340 14.80 -25.28 27.54
N PRO A 341 14.14 -24.75 28.58
CA PRO A 341 14.05 -23.32 28.79
C PRO A 341 15.43 -22.83 29.24
N ASP A 342 16.32 -22.47 28.30
CA ASP A 342 17.55 -21.81 28.69
C ASP A 342 18.04 -20.64 27.82
N ASP A 343 18.24 -19.53 28.56
CA ASP A 343 19.43 -18.67 28.60
C ASP A 343 19.43 -17.26 27.96
N PHE A 344 18.34 -16.75 27.37
CA PHE A 344 18.28 -15.30 26.97
C PHE A 344 17.45 -14.42 27.91
N VAL A 345 16.35 -14.95 28.45
CA VAL A 345 15.48 -14.22 29.39
C VAL A 345 16.03 -14.31 30.83
N GLY A 346 17.25 -14.81 31.05
CA GLY A 346 17.81 -15.01 32.39
C GLY A 346 18.55 -13.81 33.01
N ARG A 347 19.11 -12.88 32.20
CA ARG A 347 20.19 -11.99 32.69
C ARG A 347 19.83 -10.50 32.83
N SER A 348 18.74 -10.02 32.23
CA SER A 348 18.35 -8.61 32.36
C SER A 348 17.51 -8.36 33.62
N PRO A 349 17.63 -7.18 34.28
CA PRO A 349 16.76 -6.81 35.40
C PRO A 349 15.26 -6.84 35.06
N LEU A 350 14.91 -6.58 33.80
CA LEU A 350 13.54 -6.68 33.33
C LEU A 350 13.07 -8.14 33.28
N SER A 351 13.93 -9.02 32.78
CA SER A 351 13.60 -10.44 32.67
C SER A 351 13.49 -11.10 34.04
N LYS A 352 14.34 -10.73 34.99
CA LYS A 352 14.19 -11.13 36.40
C LYS A 352 12.84 -10.70 36.97
N LYS A 353 12.43 -9.45 36.71
CA LYS A 353 11.12 -8.92 37.13
C LYS A 353 9.94 -9.64 36.45
N ILE A 354 10.09 -10.00 35.17
CA ILE A 354 9.09 -10.80 34.44
C ILE A 354 9.00 -12.19 35.06
N ASN A 355 10.11 -12.90 35.26
CA ASN A 355 10.13 -14.25 35.82
C ASN A 355 9.57 -14.25 37.24
N GLU A 356 9.98 -13.31 38.11
CA GLU A 356 9.41 -13.16 39.46
C GLU A 356 7.90 -12.92 39.44
N PHE A 357 7.39 -12.18 38.44
CA PHE A 357 5.96 -11.98 38.27
C PHE A 357 5.27 -13.24 37.76
N VAL A 358 5.84 -13.90 36.74
CA VAL A 358 5.31 -15.14 36.16
C VAL A 358 5.22 -16.22 37.23
N ASP A 359 6.26 -16.41 38.05
CA ASP A 359 6.28 -17.41 39.12
C ASP A 359 5.17 -17.14 40.16
N LYS A 360 4.99 -15.88 40.57
CA LYS A 360 3.91 -15.48 41.49
C LYS A 360 2.53 -15.67 40.86
N ALA A 361 2.37 -15.28 39.60
CA ALA A 361 1.10 -15.38 38.88
C ALA A 361 0.75 -16.85 38.57
N ALA A 362 1.73 -17.69 38.23
CA ALA A 362 1.55 -19.10 37.92
C ALA A 362 1.00 -19.90 39.12
N GLY A 363 1.41 -19.53 40.34
CA GLY A 363 0.92 -20.15 41.59
C GLY A 363 -0.48 -19.71 42.04
N SER A 364 -1.10 -18.72 41.39
CA SER A 364 -2.43 -18.20 41.75
C SER A 364 -3.48 -18.58 40.71
N SER A 365 -4.75 -18.72 41.11
CA SER A 365 -5.90 -18.82 40.18
C SER A 365 -6.52 -17.47 39.83
N SER A 366 -6.05 -16.38 40.45
CA SER A 366 -6.59 -15.04 40.24
C SER A 366 -6.40 -14.53 38.82
N PRO A 367 -7.28 -13.61 38.36
CA PRO A 367 -7.11 -12.92 37.09
C PRO A 367 -5.81 -12.15 37.01
N VAL A 368 -5.26 -12.06 35.80
CA VAL A 368 -4.02 -11.33 35.51
C VAL A 368 -4.27 -10.29 34.44
N LEU A 369 -3.85 -9.05 34.69
CA LEU A 369 -3.86 -7.93 33.76
C LEU A 369 -2.44 -7.62 33.27
N ILE A 370 -2.22 -7.67 31.96
CA ILE A 370 -0.95 -7.35 31.32
C ILE A 370 -1.12 -6.07 30.49
N GLU A 371 -0.56 -4.96 30.96
CA GLU A 371 -0.60 -3.69 30.24
C GLU A 371 0.67 -3.46 29.41
N GLY A 372 0.53 -2.85 28.24
CA GLY A 372 1.68 -2.41 27.45
C GLY A 372 1.35 -2.11 26.00
N GLU A 373 2.26 -1.47 25.29
CA GLU A 373 2.06 -1.12 23.88
C GLU A 373 1.98 -2.34 22.95
N ALA A 374 1.59 -2.14 21.70
CA ALA A 374 1.58 -3.21 20.71
C ALA A 374 3.00 -3.74 20.46
N GLY A 375 3.17 -5.06 20.39
CA GLY A 375 4.46 -5.69 20.11
C GLY A 375 5.46 -5.76 21.27
N THR A 376 5.05 -5.46 22.52
CA THR A 376 5.90 -5.60 23.72
C THR A 376 6.01 -7.05 24.26
N GLY A 377 5.27 -8.00 23.68
CA GLY A 377 5.32 -9.42 24.10
C GLY A 377 4.30 -9.82 25.17
N LYS A 378 3.15 -9.14 25.24
CA LYS A 378 2.07 -9.45 26.22
C LYS A 378 1.57 -10.90 26.14
N GLU A 379 1.42 -11.42 24.92
CA GLU A 379 0.97 -12.79 24.68
C GLU A 379 1.99 -13.83 25.17
N LEU A 380 3.29 -13.57 24.98
CA LEU A 380 4.35 -14.44 25.48
C LEU A 380 4.28 -14.59 27.01
N ILE A 381 4.04 -13.49 27.73
CA ILE A 381 3.88 -13.54 29.20
C ILE A 381 2.64 -14.36 29.59
N ALA A 382 1.51 -14.18 28.90
CA ALA A 382 0.30 -14.95 29.17
C ALA A 382 0.53 -16.47 28.99
N ARG A 383 1.25 -16.85 27.93
CA ARG A 383 1.63 -18.25 27.67
C ARG A 383 2.61 -18.79 28.72
N LEU A 384 3.60 -17.99 29.14
CA LEU A 384 4.51 -18.37 30.23
C LEU A 384 3.79 -18.63 31.56
N ILE A 385 2.78 -17.81 31.88
CA ILE A 385 1.94 -18.04 33.08
C ILE A 385 1.15 -19.35 32.96
N HIS A 386 0.66 -19.70 31.77
CA HIS A 386 -0.02 -20.97 31.52
C HIS A 386 0.91 -22.16 31.67
N SER A 387 2.07 -22.14 30.99
CA SER A 387 3.02 -23.26 30.99
C SER A 387 3.64 -23.53 32.35
N SER A 388 3.86 -22.49 33.15
CA SER A 388 4.41 -22.58 34.50
C SER A 388 3.34 -22.79 35.59
N GLY A 389 2.05 -22.66 35.25
CA GLY A 389 0.95 -22.67 36.20
C GLY A 389 0.34 -24.05 36.49
N THR A 390 -0.59 -24.07 37.44
CA THR A 390 -1.33 -25.28 37.85
C THR A 390 -2.27 -25.83 36.76
N ARG A 391 -2.64 -24.99 35.79
CA ARG A 391 -3.55 -25.33 34.66
C ARG A 391 -2.83 -25.65 33.35
N LYS A 392 -1.52 -25.93 33.39
CA LYS A 392 -0.70 -26.23 32.19
C LYS A 392 -1.21 -27.41 31.34
N GLY A 393 -2.02 -28.31 31.90
CA GLY A 393 -2.64 -29.43 31.18
C GLY A 393 -4.01 -29.12 30.56
N GLY A 394 -4.60 -27.96 30.85
CA GLY A 394 -5.89 -27.52 30.31
C GLY A 394 -5.75 -26.60 29.08
N PRO A 395 -6.85 -26.30 28.37
CA PRO A 395 -6.82 -25.50 27.15
C PRO A 395 -6.32 -24.07 27.40
N PHE A 396 -5.59 -23.50 26.44
CA PHE A 396 -5.26 -22.07 26.40
C PHE A 396 -5.98 -21.46 25.18
N LEU A 397 -7.06 -20.73 25.42
CA LEU A 397 -7.82 -20.08 24.35
C LEU A 397 -7.54 -18.58 24.33
N GLU A 398 -7.41 -18.02 23.14
CA GLU A 398 -7.16 -16.60 22.92
C GLU A 398 -8.35 -15.95 22.20
N ALA A 399 -8.78 -14.79 22.69
CA ALA A 399 -9.81 -13.97 22.05
C ALA A 399 -9.40 -12.50 22.04
N ASP A 400 -9.39 -11.83 20.88
CA ASP A 400 -9.10 -10.40 20.77
C ASP A 400 -10.39 -9.58 20.84
N CYS A 401 -10.59 -8.84 21.93
CA CYS A 401 -11.75 -7.99 22.22
C CYS A 401 -12.00 -6.90 21.14
N GLY A 402 -11.08 -6.69 20.20
CA GLY A 402 -11.28 -5.81 19.03
C GLY A 402 -11.75 -6.52 17.75
N GLN A 403 -11.87 -7.85 17.73
CA GLN A 403 -12.15 -8.64 16.52
C GLN A 403 -13.65 -8.69 16.15
N PHE A 404 -14.53 -8.63 17.15
CA PHE A 404 -15.99 -8.66 16.95
C PHE A 404 -16.62 -7.28 17.23
N ALA A 405 -17.77 -7.01 16.61
CA ALA A 405 -18.57 -5.84 16.92
C ALA A 405 -18.97 -5.84 18.41
N ALA A 406 -19.03 -4.66 19.01
CA ALA A 406 -19.26 -4.48 20.45
C ALA A 406 -20.44 -5.32 20.99
N ASP A 407 -21.53 -5.39 20.23
CA ASP A 407 -22.77 -6.05 20.64
C ASP A 407 -22.73 -7.59 20.52
N SER A 408 -21.75 -8.14 19.80
CA SER A 408 -21.59 -9.59 19.61
C SER A 408 -20.75 -10.26 20.71
N TRP A 409 -20.01 -9.49 21.50
CA TRP A 409 -19.09 -10.02 22.51
C TRP A 409 -19.77 -10.86 23.58
N GLY A 410 -21.01 -10.51 23.96
CA GLY A 410 -21.76 -11.29 24.93
C GLY A 410 -21.98 -12.73 24.46
N ALA A 411 -22.36 -12.90 23.19
CA ALA A 411 -22.63 -14.22 22.61
C ALA A 411 -21.35 -15.02 22.34
N GLU A 412 -20.25 -14.35 21.98
CA GLU A 412 -18.97 -15.02 21.77
C GLU A 412 -18.31 -15.44 23.09
N LEU A 413 -18.32 -14.60 24.14
CA LEU A 413 -17.73 -14.92 25.45
C LEU A 413 -18.56 -15.95 26.22
N PHE A 414 -19.87 -15.72 26.31
CA PHE A 414 -20.77 -16.45 27.21
C PHE A 414 -21.71 -17.42 26.48
N GLY A 415 -21.68 -17.48 25.15
CA GLY A 415 -22.55 -18.33 24.35
C GLY A 415 -23.94 -17.73 24.11
N MET A 416 -24.74 -18.40 23.28
CA MET A 416 -26.09 -18.00 22.92
C MET A 416 -27.05 -19.19 22.99
N GLU A 417 -28.26 -18.92 23.45
CA GLU A 417 -29.39 -19.85 23.44
C GLU A 417 -30.62 -19.08 22.93
N GLY A 418 -31.14 -19.47 21.76
CA GLY A 418 -32.30 -18.81 21.14
C GLY A 418 -33.64 -19.47 21.47
N GLU A 419 -34.74 -18.70 21.36
CA GLU A 419 -36.12 -19.24 21.36
C GLU A 419 -36.50 -19.87 20.00
N GLU A 420 -37.42 -20.83 20.04
CA GLU A 420 -37.81 -21.71 18.92
C GLU A 420 -38.36 -20.96 17.70
N ALA A 421 -37.71 -21.18 16.55
CA ALA A 421 -38.31 -21.00 15.24
C ALA A 421 -37.95 -22.22 14.36
N GLY A 422 -38.51 -23.39 14.69
CA GLY A 422 -38.34 -24.65 13.95
C GLY A 422 -37.76 -25.82 14.76
N PRO A 423 -37.55 -27.01 14.14
CA PRO A 423 -37.38 -28.29 14.86
C PRO A 423 -36.00 -28.52 15.51
N ALA A 424 -35.12 -27.52 15.63
CA ALA A 424 -33.84 -27.64 16.32
C ALA A 424 -33.48 -26.37 17.12
N ARG A 425 -33.14 -26.54 18.40
CA ARG A 425 -32.60 -25.48 19.28
C ARG A 425 -31.23 -25.01 18.78
N ILE A 426 -31.08 -23.71 18.50
CA ILE A 426 -29.77 -23.11 18.20
C ILE A 426 -29.04 -22.89 19.52
N LEU A 427 -28.11 -23.80 19.84
CA LEU A 427 -27.20 -23.70 20.98
C LEU A 427 -25.79 -23.40 20.49
N ARG A 428 -25.19 -22.29 20.93
CA ARG A 428 -23.80 -21.94 20.62
C ARG A 428 -23.01 -21.72 21.90
N ARG A 429 -21.93 -22.50 22.11
CA ARG A 429 -21.04 -22.37 23.27
C ARG A 429 -20.12 -21.15 23.12
N GLY A 430 -19.87 -20.44 24.21
CA GLY A 430 -18.96 -19.30 24.26
C GLY A 430 -17.54 -19.66 24.69
N TYR A 431 -16.60 -18.72 24.58
CA TYR A 431 -15.20 -18.89 24.97
C TYR A 431 -15.00 -19.34 26.42
N VAL A 432 -15.84 -18.89 27.35
CA VAL A 432 -15.79 -19.34 28.75
C VAL A 432 -16.09 -20.83 28.86
N GLU A 433 -17.07 -21.35 28.11
CA GLU A 433 -17.36 -22.79 28.10
C GLU A 433 -16.26 -23.60 27.40
N MET A 434 -15.67 -23.05 26.33
CA MET A 434 -14.63 -23.74 25.57
C MET A 434 -13.29 -23.80 26.31
N ALA A 435 -13.02 -22.83 27.20
CA ALA A 435 -11.78 -22.75 27.98
C ALA A 435 -11.85 -23.50 29.33
N GLU A 436 -12.87 -24.32 29.55
CA GLU A 436 -13.13 -25.03 30.81
C GLU A 436 -11.90 -25.82 31.29
N GLY A 437 -11.55 -25.66 32.57
CA GLY A 437 -10.35 -26.28 33.18
C GLY A 437 -9.01 -25.62 32.77
N GLY A 438 -9.04 -24.64 31.88
CA GLY A 438 -7.88 -23.99 31.28
C GLY A 438 -7.77 -22.50 31.58
N ILE A 439 -7.19 -21.77 30.62
CA ILE A 439 -7.00 -20.31 30.64
C ILE A 439 -7.65 -19.70 29.40
N LEU A 440 -8.39 -18.60 29.61
CA LEU A 440 -8.88 -17.72 28.55
C LEU A 440 -8.07 -16.42 28.57
N PHE A 441 -7.33 -16.16 27.50
CA PHE A 441 -6.57 -14.95 27.28
C PHE A 441 -7.35 -13.93 26.45
N LEU A 442 -7.77 -12.84 27.07
CA LEU A 442 -8.53 -11.75 26.46
C LEU A 442 -7.60 -10.60 26.06
N ARG A 443 -7.43 -10.37 24.76
CA ARG A 443 -6.63 -9.27 24.24
C ARG A 443 -7.44 -8.01 24.05
N ASN A 444 -6.80 -6.87 24.20
CA ASN A 444 -7.38 -5.54 24.00
C ASN A 444 -8.67 -5.35 24.82
N ILE A 445 -8.66 -5.79 26.09
CA ILE A 445 -9.83 -5.82 26.97
C ILE A 445 -10.52 -4.45 27.10
N GLU A 446 -9.79 -3.36 26.88
CA GLU A 446 -10.32 -1.99 26.83
C GLU A 446 -11.37 -1.78 25.72
N LYS A 447 -11.49 -2.70 24.76
CA LYS A 447 -12.46 -2.67 23.65
C LYS A 447 -13.80 -3.30 23.99
N LEU A 448 -13.93 -4.01 25.11
CA LEU A 448 -15.22 -4.54 25.55
C LEU A 448 -16.21 -3.41 25.85
N ASN A 449 -17.47 -3.59 25.47
CA ASN A 449 -18.53 -2.65 25.84
C ASN A 449 -18.92 -2.78 27.32
N GLY A 450 -19.58 -1.75 27.87
CA GLY A 450 -19.93 -1.72 29.30
C GLY A 450 -20.80 -2.89 29.77
N VAL A 451 -21.70 -3.40 28.91
CA VAL A 451 -22.56 -4.54 29.23
C VAL A 451 -21.73 -5.82 29.40
N CYS A 452 -20.80 -6.09 28.47
CA CYS A 452 -19.90 -7.24 28.57
C CYS A 452 -18.89 -7.09 29.70
N GLN A 453 -18.43 -5.87 30.01
CA GLN A 453 -17.59 -5.61 31.17
C GLN A 453 -18.30 -6.01 32.48
N MET A 454 -19.59 -5.67 32.62
CA MET A 454 -20.39 -6.06 33.79
C MET A 454 -20.66 -7.57 33.85
N ALA A 455 -20.94 -8.21 32.71
CA ALA A 455 -21.11 -9.66 32.66
C ALA A 455 -19.80 -10.39 33.03
N LEU A 456 -18.66 -9.90 32.54
CA LEU A 456 -17.34 -10.42 32.91
C LEU A 456 -17.04 -10.21 34.39
N PHE A 457 -17.34 -9.04 34.95
CA PHE A 457 -17.23 -8.79 36.38
C PHE A 457 -18.05 -9.79 37.20
N ASN A 458 -19.32 -9.99 36.85
CA ASN A 458 -20.19 -10.95 37.53
C ASN A 458 -19.65 -12.38 37.45
N PHE A 459 -19.09 -12.78 36.31
CA PHE A 459 -18.43 -14.08 36.15
C PHE A 459 -17.18 -14.20 37.02
N LEU A 460 -16.33 -13.17 37.06
CA LEU A 460 -15.09 -13.17 37.86
C LEU A 460 -15.35 -13.25 39.37
N GLU A 461 -16.45 -12.65 39.85
CA GLU A 461 -16.81 -12.68 41.27
C GLU A 461 -17.60 -13.94 41.66
N SER A 462 -18.53 -14.39 40.83
CA SER A 462 -19.42 -15.53 41.17
C SER A 462 -18.93 -16.89 40.65
N GLY A 463 -18.12 -16.93 39.60
CA GLY A 463 -17.78 -18.16 38.85
C GLY A 463 -18.90 -18.66 37.94
N PHE A 464 -20.01 -17.92 37.84
CA PHE A 464 -21.18 -18.30 37.04
C PHE A 464 -21.50 -17.24 35.99
N PHE A 465 -22.09 -17.68 34.89
CA PHE A 465 -22.58 -16.81 33.82
C PHE A 465 -23.86 -17.39 33.20
N ASN A 466 -24.54 -16.57 32.39
CA ASN A 466 -25.71 -16.98 31.62
C ASN A 466 -25.40 -16.81 30.12
N ARG A 467 -25.89 -17.74 29.28
CA ARG A 467 -25.87 -17.55 27.83
C ARG A 467 -26.74 -16.35 27.44
N VAL A 468 -26.37 -15.66 26.37
CA VAL A 468 -27.21 -14.58 25.82
C VAL A 468 -28.54 -15.18 25.34
N GLY A 469 -29.65 -14.68 25.90
CA GLY A 469 -31.00 -15.20 25.64
C GLY A 469 -31.48 -16.25 26.65
N SER A 470 -30.59 -16.79 27.48
CA SER A 470 -30.92 -17.79 28.51
C SER A 470 -30.98 -17.17 29.91
N LYS A 471 -31.87 -17.68 30.76
CA LYS A 471 -31.86 -17.41 32.20
C LYS A 471 -31.15 -18.52 32.99
N THR A 472 -30.66 -19.55 32.31
CA THR A 472 -29.97 -20.68 32.93
C THR A 472 -28.56 -20.25 33.33
N GLN A 473 -28.25 -20.44 34.62
CA GLN A 473 -26.94 -20.16 35.19
C GLN A 473 -26.01 -21.36 35.01
N ILE A 474 -24.80 -21.09 34.50
CA ILE A 474 -23.79 -22.09 34.14
C ILE A 474 -22.52 -21.76 34.91
N GLY A 475 -21.93 -22.76 35.58
CA GLY A 475 -20.63 -22.63 36.23
C GLY A 475 -19.51 -22.72 35.20
N GLY A 476 -18.54 -21.81 35.26
CA GLY A 476 -17.34 -21.85 34.42
C GLY A 476 -16.07 -21.90 35.28
N ASN A 477 -15.29 -22.96 35.13
CA ASN A 477 -14.01 -23.12 35.81
C ASN A 477 -12.87 -22.67 34.88
N VAL A 478 -12.75 -21.37 34.63
CA VAL A 478 -11.75 -20.80 33.72
C VAL A 478 -10.98 -19.69 34.39
N ARG A 479 -9.65 -19.69 34.23
CA ARG A 479 -8.81 -18.57 34.66
C ARG A 479 -8.71 -17.53 33.54
N ILE A 480 -8.97 -16.26 33.87
CA ILE A 480 -8.87 -15.16 32.93
C ILE A 480 -7.48 -14.52 33.00
N ILE A 481 -6.81 -14.39 31.86
CA ILE A 481 -5.69 -13.47 31.68
C ILE A 481 -6.16 -12.43 30.67
N CYS A 482 -5.87 -11.16 30.89
CA CYS A 482 -6.26 -10.11 29.97
C CYS A 482 -5.06 -9.21 29.63
N SER A 483 -5.13 -8.57 28.47
CA SER A 483 -4.16 -7.56 28.08
C SER A 483 -4.83 -6.29 27.59
N SER A 484 -4.18 -5.17 27.89
CA SER A 484 -4.64 -3.84 27.47
C SER A 484 -3.50 -3.05 26.81
N LYS A 485 -3.85 -2.27 25.79
CA LYS A 485 -2.92 -1.29 25.21
C LYS A 485 -2.85 -0.01 26.03
N ALA A 486 -3.99 0.41 26.59
CA ALA A 486 -4.13 1.62 27.39
C ALA A 486 -4.10 1.30 28.89
N SER A 487 -3.85 2.30 29.73
CA SER A 487 -3.99 2.16 31.17
C SER A 487 -5.47 1.94 31.52
N LEU A 488 -5.86 0.75 31.96
CA LEU A 488 -7.25 0.49 32.35
C LEU A 488 -7.63 1.31 33.57
N LYS A 489 -6.66 1.63 34.45
CA LYS A 489 -6.85 2.52 35.58
C LYS A 489 -7.29 3.92 35.14
N GLU A 490 -6.67 4.46 34.09
CA GLU A 490 -7.05 5.77 33.54
C GLU A 490 -8.42 5.72 32.87
N LEU A 491 -8.71 4.65 32.11
CA LEU A 491 -10.02 4.46 31.48
C LEU A 491 -11.15 4.27 32.51
N ALA A 492 -10.85 3.64 33.66
CA ALA A 492 -11.77 3.52 34.77
C ALA A 492 -12.05 4.88 35.42
N HIS A 493 -11.02 5.73 35.59
CA HIS A 493 -11.21 7.09 36.10
C HIS A 493 -11.98 7.99 35.13
N SER A 494 -11.82 7.82 33.80
CA SER A 494 -12.56 8.59 32.80
C SER A 494 -13.98 8.08 32.54
N GLY A 495 -14.40 6.99 33.20
CA GLY A 495 -15.70 6.35 32.99
C GLY A 495 -15.83 5.55 31.68
N SER A 496 -14.74 5.39 30.93
CA SER A 496 -14.71 4.61 29.68
C SER A 496 -14.59 3.10 29.91
N PHE A 497 -14.17 2.69 31.11
CA PHE A 497 -14.13 1.31 31.57
C PHE A 497 -14.79 1.19 32.94
N ASN A 498 -15.50 0.10 33.20
CA ASN A 498 -16.19 -0.09 34.47
C ASN A 498 -15.19 -0.31 35.62
N LYS A 499 -15.35 0.48 36.69
CA LYS A 499 -14.45 0.46 37.85
C LYS A 499 -14.42 -0.91 38.55
N ASN A 500 -15.57 -1.56 38.72
CA ASN A 500 -15.65 -2.85 39.41
C ASN A 500 -14.99 -3.96 38.58
N ALA A 501 -15.21 -3.97 37.25
CA ALA A 501 -14.53 -4.90 36.35
C ALA A 501 -13.00 -4.70 36.38
N TYR A 502 -12.52 -3.46 36.43
CA TYR A 502 -11.10 -3.15 36.57
C TYR A 502 -10.52 -3.69 37.90
N GLU A 503 -11.19 -3.46 39.02
CA GLU A 503 -10.73 -3.94 40.33
C GLU A 503 -10.68 -5.48 40.39
N ALA A 504 -11.62 -6.18 39.76
CA ALA A 504 -11.61 -7.64 39.67
C ALA A 504 -10.49 -8.19 38.77
N LEU A 505 -10.18 -7.50 37.66
CA LEU A 505 -9.15 -7.92 36.70
C LEU A 505 -7.72 -7.56 37.13
N SER A 506 -7.54 -6.48 37.90
CA SER A 506 -6.23 -5.93 38.28
C SER A 506 -5.63 -6.55 39.55
N ARG A 507 -6.17 -7.69 40.03
CA ARG A 507 -5.65 -8.41 41.22
C ARG A 507 -4.18 -8.80 41.08
N PHE A 508 -3.76 -9.16 39.86
CA PHE A 508 -2.35 -9.24 39.47
C PHE A 508 -2.13 -8.37 38.24
N GLU A 509 -1.39 -7.28 38.38
CA GLU A 509 -1.09 -6.37 37.28
C GLU A 509 0.40 -6.40 36.92
N PHE A 510 0.70 -6.50 35.63
CA PHE A 510 2.05 -6.34 35.11
C PHE A 510 2.09 -5.38 33.95
N LYS A 511 2.92 -4.33 34.09
CA LYS A 511 3.09 -3.30 33.08
C LYS A 511 4.41 -3.47 32.33
N LEU A 512 4.30 -3.69 31.03
CA LEU A 512 5.42 -3.77 30.10
C LEU A 512 5.81 -2.37 29.60
N GLU A 513 7.08 -2.05 29.76
CA GLU A 513 7.65 -0.82 29.22
C GLU A 513 7.94 -0.95 27.72
N PRO A 514 7.71 0.10 26.92
CA PRO A 514 8.03 0.09 25.50
C PRO A 514 9.54 0.10 25.25
N LEU A 515 9.94 -0.44 24.11
CA LEU A 515 11.33 -0.68 23.74
C LEU A 515 12.17 0.62 23.69
N ARG A 516 11.55 1.78 23.39
CA ARG A 516 12.21 3.10 23.46
C ARG A 516 12.73 3.49 24.84
N LYS A 517 12.14 2.99 25.92
CA LYS A 517 12.65 3.18 27.29
C LYS A 517 13.72 2.15 27.66
N LEU A 518 13.83 1.09 26.86
CA LEU A 518 14.71 -0.06 27.05
C LEU A 518 15.85 -0.09 26.01
N LYS A 519 16.15 1.05 25.35
CA LYS A 519 17.15 1.14 24.26
C LYS A 519 18.50 0.51 24.60
N ARG A 520 18.95 0.59 25.85
CA ARG A 520 20.21 -0.02 26.31
C ARG A 520 20.28 -1.54 26.12
N PHE A 521 19.14 -2.23 26.07
CA PHE A 521 19.03 -3.68 25.91
C PHE A 521 18.75 -4.11 24.46
N VAL A 522 18.49 -3.15 23.57
CA VAL A 522 18.16 -3.44 22.17
C VAL A 522 19.30 -4.17 21.43
N PRO A 523 20.60 -3.85 21.61
CA PRO A 523 21.67 -4.58 20.93
C PRO A 523 21.69 -6.06 21.29
N GLU A 524 21.60 -6.38 22.58
CA GLU A 524 21.56 -7.76 23.08
C GLU A 524 20.33 -8.51 22.54
N LEU A 525 19.16 -7.84 22.51
CA LEU A 525 17.94 -8.39 21.91
C LEU A 525 18.10 -8.67 20.41
N CYS A 526 18.84 -7.82 19.68
CA CYS A 526 19.14 -8.06 18.26
C CYS A 526 19.97 -9.33 18.08
N ASP A 527 20.99 -9.54 18.92
CA ASP A 527 21.87 -10.71 18.82
C ASP A 527 21.09 -12.02 19.03
N TYR A 528 20.18 -12.03 20.01
CA TYR A 528 19.29 -13.17 20.24
C TYR A 528 18.35 -13.44 19.07
N LEU A 529 17.66 -12.40 18.61
CA LEU A 529 16.73 -12.53 17.48
C LEU A 529 17.48 -12.99 16.23
N LEU A 530 18.66 -12.45 15.95
CA LEU A 530 19.49 -12.86 14.81
C LEU A 530 19.99 -14.30 14.91
N LYS A 531 20.31 -14.78 16.12
CA LYS A 531 20.65 -16.20 16.33
C LYS A 531 19.45 -17.11 16.00
N ARG A 532 18.25 -16.75 16.45
CA ARG A 532 17.01 -17.48 16.15
C ARG A 532 16.66 -17.44 14.66
N ILE A 533 16.67 -16.25 14.07
CA ILE A 533 16.38 -16.00 12.66
C ILE A 533 17.39 -16.73 11.79
N GLY A 534 18.68 -16.67 12.13
CA GLY A 534 19.76 -17.32 11.40
C GLY A 534 19.57 -18.83 11.28
N ARG A 535 19.12 -19.49 12.37
CA ARG A 535 18.74 -20.92 12.35
C ARG A 535 17.57 -21.19 11.40
N GLN A 536 16.54 -20.34 11.42
CA GLN A 536 15.35 -20.50 10.57
C GLN A 536 15.65 -20.35 9.07
N ILE A 537 16.58 -19.47 8.69
CA ILE A 537 16.89 -19.18 7.28
C ILE A 537 18.18 -19.86 6.78
N GLY A 538 18.80 -20.73 7.57
CA GLY A 538 20.05 -21.42 7.22
C GLY A 538 21.28 -20.51 7.16
N LYS A 539 21.27 -19.36 7.84
CA LYS A 539 22.39 -18.42 7.94
C LYS A 539 22.81 -18.22 9.40
N GLU A 540 23.56 -19.16 9.97
CA GLU A 540 24.03 -19.03 11.35
C GLU A 540 25.18 -18.01 11.52
N GLY A 541 25.22 -17.35 12.68
CA GLY A 541 26.26 -16.38 13.04
C GLY A 541 26.07 -14.98 12.46
N MET A 542 24.82 -14.57 12.18
CA MET A 542 24.49 -13.22 11.73
C MET A 542 24.69 -12.20 12.84
N ALA A 543 25.32 -11.06 12.53
CA ALA A 543 25.58 -9.98 13.47
C ALA A 543 25.34 -8.60 12.84
N LEU A 544 25.07 -7.59 13.67
CA LEU A 544 24.98 -6.19 13.23
C LEU A 544 26.38 -5.54 13.19
N SER A 545 26.66 -4.76 12.15
CA SER A 545 27.81 -3.84 12.12
C SER A 545 27.64 -2.68 13.11
N ALA A 546 28.73 -2.03 13.53
CA ALA A 546 28.65 -0.88 14.45
C ALA A 546 27.73 0.26 13.95
N PRO A 547 27.76 0.67 12.66
CA PRO A 547 26.79 1.65 12.14
C PRO A 547 25.34 1.14 12.15
N ALA A 548 25.13 -0.18 11.99
CA ALA A 548 23.80 -0.78 12.07
C ALA A 548 23.25 -0.74 13.50
N VAL A 549 24.09 -1.00 14.51
CA VAL A 549 23.73 -0.88 15.92
C VAL A 549 23.35 0.56 16.27
N GLU A 550 24.15 1.55 15.85
CA GLU A 550 23.83 2.97 16.07
C GLU A 550 22.49 3.33 15.42
N LYS A 551 22.26 2.86 14.19
CA LYS A 551 21.01 3.06 13.47
C LYS A 551 19.82 2.45 14.22
N VAL A 552 19.93 1.22 14.72
CA VAL A 552 18.90 0.55 15.54
C VAL A 552 18.62 1.30 16.85
N LEU A 553 19.65 1.82 17.52
CA LEU A 553 19.50 2.61 18.76
C LEU A 553 18.84 3.98 18.52
N SER A 554 19.07 4.56 17.34
CA SER A 554 18.48 5.86 16.97
C SER A 554 16.96 5.80 16.78
N TYR A 555 16.40 4.62 16.48
CA TYR A 555 14.98 4.44 16.21
C TYR A 555 14.16 4.22 17.48
N ASP A 556 12.90 4.67 17.49
CA ASP A 556 12.02 4.64 18.68
C ASP A 556 11.14 3.38 18.76
N TRP A 557 11.17 2.51 17.76
CA TRP A 557 10.48 1.20 17.77
C TRP A 557 8.99 1.29 18.19
N PRO A 558 8.13 2.01 17.45
CA PRO A 558 6.71 2.13 17.76
C PRO A 558 5.95 0.78 17.78
N GLY A 559 6.43 -0.23 17.05
CA GLY A 559 5.94 -1.62 17.10
C GLY A 559 6.76 -2.54 18.01
N ASN A 560 7.64 -1.97 18.84
CA ASN A 560 8.43 -2.64 19.87
C ASN A 560 9.22 -3.86 19.33
N VAL A 561 9.18 -5.00 20.03
CA VAL A 561 9.98 -6.19 19.70
C VAL A 561 9.51 -6.85 18.40
N ALA A 562 8.20 -6.83 18.13
CA ALA A 562 7.64 -7.40 16.90
C ALA A 562 8.14 -6.67 15.65
N GLU A 563 8.21 -5.34 15.69
CA GLU A 563 8.80 -4.54 14.61
C GLU A 563 10.30 -4.80 14.47
N LEU A 564 11.04 -4.84 15.59
CA LEU A 564 12.47 -5.13 15.59
C LEU A 564 12.77 -6.48 14.93
N GLU A 565 12.05 -7.53 15.32
CA GLU A 565 12.22 -8.87 14.75
C GLU A 565 11.99 -8.88 13.24
N ASN A 566 10.94 -8.22 12.76
CA ASN A 566 10.65 -8.15 11.32
C ASN A 566 11.74 -7.39 10.54
N VAL A 567 12.23 -6.28 11.08
CA VAL A 567 13.34 -5.53 10.47
C VAL A 567 14.60 -6.37 10.40
N LEU A 568 14.94 -7.10 11.47
CA LEU A 568 16.11 -7.98 11.50
C LEU A 568 15.96 -9.17 10.56
N LYS A 569 14.77 -9.77 10.45
CA LYS A 569 14.46 -10.84 9.47
C LYS A 569 14.72 -10.37 8.04
N GLY A 570 14.12 -9.25 7.64
CA GLY A 570 14.32 -8.68 6.31
C GLY A 570 15.79 -8.37 6.04
N ALA A 571 16.48 -7.75 7.01
CA ALA A 571 17.90 -7.43 6.87
C ALA A 571 18.78 -8.69 6.75
N ALA A 572 18.46 -9.76 7.48
CA ALA A 572 19.18 -11.03 7.41
C ALA A 572 19.01 -11.74 6.04
N ILE A 573 17.82 -11.65 5.45
CA ILE A 573 17.55 -12.16 4.09
C ILE A 573 18.39 -11.40 3.06
N LEU A 574 18.40 -10.06 3.15
CA LEU A 574 19.08 -9.15 2.22
C LEU A 574 20.61 -9.17 2.29
N THR A 575 21.17 -9.72 3.36
CA THR A 575 22.61 -9.71 3.59
C THR A 575 23.23 -10.98 2.99
N GLU A 576 24.14 -10.79 2.03
CA GLU A 576 24.86 -11.91 1.40
C GLU A 576 25.92 -12.54 2.33
N GLY A 577 26.47 -11.76 3.28
CA GLY A 577 27.42 -12.22 4.30
C GLY A 577 26.82 -12.41 5.69
N LYS A 578 27.69 -12.55 6.70
CA LYS A 578 27.29 -12.68 8.13
C LYS A 578 27.07 -11.35 8.85
N VAL A 579 27.42 -10.22 8.24
CA VAL A 579 27.38 -8.90 8.88
C VAL A 579 26.35 -8.01 8.20
N ILE A 580 25.34 -7.60 8.95
CA ILE A 580 24.27 -6.69 8.53
C ILE A 580 24.76 -5.24 8.69
N GLY A 581 24.86 -4.54 7.57
CA GLY A 581 25.14 -3.11 7.46
C GLY A 581 23.92 -2.23 7.69
N ALA A 582 24.16 -0.96 8.05
CA ALA A 582 23.10 0.05 8.25
C ALA A 582 22.20 0.25 7.01
N GLY A 583 22.71 -0.01 5.80
CA GLY A 583 21.96 0.10 4.55
C GLY A 583 20.95 -1.02 4.30
N GLN A 584 21.05 -2.14 5.04
CA GLN A 584 20.14 -3.29 4.93
C GLN A 584 19.00 -3.25 5.95
N LEU A 585 19.11 -2.38 6.95
CA LEU A 585 18.06 -2.12 7.93
C LEU A 585 17.09 -1.08 7.38
N PHE A 586 15.87 -1.52 7.03
CA PHE A 586 14.80 -0.63 6.58
C PHE A 586 13.81 -0.42 7.72
N PHE A 587 13.69 0.82 8.21
CA PHE A 587 12.67 1.19 9.18
C PHE A 587 11.47 1.80 8.46
N PRO A 588 10.25 1.63 8.97
CA PRO A 588 9.12 2.38 8.45
C PRO A 588 9.37 3.87 8.67
N ALA A 589 9.34 4.64 7.59
CA ALA A 589 9.33 6.11 7.66
C ALA A 589 8.14 6.60 8.53
N ARG A 590 8.07 7.85 8.96
CA ARG A 590 6.89 8.35 9.71
C ARG A 590 5.65 8.31 8.82
N SER A 591 4.52 7.82 9.33
CA SER A 591 3.25 7.72 8.57
C SER A 591 2.74 9.12 8.24
N LEU A 592 2.66 9.48 6.96
CA LEU A 592 1.75 10.53 6.50
C LEU A 592 0.35 9.93 6.52
N LYS A 593 -0.26 9.85 7.71
CA LYS A 593 -1.57 9.20 7.89
C LYS A 593 -2.74 10.00 7.29
N ASP A 594 -2.50 11.22 6.78
CA ASP A 594 -3.57 12.20 6.54
C ASP A 594 -3.44 13.02 5.25
N LYS A 595 -3.15 12.42 4.08
CA LYS A 595 -3.29 13.17 2.82
C LYS A 595 -4.08 12.42 1.76
N PRO A 596 -5.02 13.09 1.06
CA PRO A 596 -5.63 12.54 -0.14
C PRO A 596 -4.51 12.46 -1.18
N VAL A 597 -4.10 11.23 -1.43
CA VAL A 597 -3.07 10.94 -2.41
C VAL A 597 -3.77 10.12 -3.48
N TYR A 598 -3.91 10.71 -4.65
CA TYR A 598 -4.47 10.00 -5.79
C TYR A 598 -3.37 9.11 -6.38
N ASP A 599 -3.55 7.79 -6.33
CA ASP A 599 -2.62 6.87 -6.98
C ASP A 599 -2.88 6.85 -8.49
N LEU A 600 -1.94 7.40 -9.25
CA LEU A 600 -1.97 7.46 -10.69
C LEU A 600 -1.89 6.06 -11.33
N LEU A 601 -1.41 5.05 -10.61
CA LEU A 601 -1.39 3.67 -11.10
C LEU A 601 -2.79 3.04 -11.16
N ALA A 602 -3.81 3.68 -10.59
CA ALA A 602 -5.21 3.28 -10.79
C ALA A 602 -5.63 3.37 -12.26
N HIS A 603 -4.97 4.22 -13.06
CA HIS A 603 -5.19 4.29 -14.51
C HIS A 603 -4.39 3.19 -15.22
N SER A 604 -5.10 2.23 -15.80
CA SER A 604 -4.53 1.06 -16.48
C SER A 604 -3.55 1.42 -17.60
N TRP A 605 -3.85 2.43 -18.43
CA TRP A 605 -2.96 2.86 -19.51
C TRP A 605 -1.58 3.32 -18.99
N LEU A 606 -1.57 4.10 -17.91
CA LEU A 606 -0.37 4.65 -17.32
C LEU A 606 0.42 3.58 -16.57
N SER A 607 -0.27 2.72 -15.83
CA SER A 607 0.35 1.56 -15.17
C SER A 607 1.03 0.63 -16.19
N ASN A 608 0.35 0.34 -17.31
CA ASN A 608 0.91 -0.49 -18.38
C ASN A 608 2.12 0.18 -19.05
N PHE A 609 2.05 1.48 -19.32
CA PHE A 609 3.16 2.26 -19.87
C PHE A 609 4.40 2.22 -18.97
N LEU A 610 4.23 2.47 -17.67
CA LEU A 610 5.32 2.49 -16.69
C LEU A 610 5.90 1.10 -16.37
N ARG A 611 5.08 0.05 -16.46
CA ARG A 611 5.54 -1.35 -16.31
C ARG A 611 6.22 -1.89 -17.57
N GLY A 612 5.88 -1.37 -18.74
CA GLY A 612 6.42 -1.79 -20.03
C GLY A 612 7.92 -1.49 -20.22
N ARG A 613 8.46 -1.92 -21.38
CA ARG A 613 9.86 -1.63 -21.77
C ARG A 613 10.06 -0.24 -22.37
N PHE A 614 8.97 0.45 -22.71
CA PHE A 614 9.06 1.79 -23.29
C PHE A 614 9.66 2.79 -22.29
N PHE A 615 9.18 2.77 -21.05
CA PHE A 615 9.76 3.53 -19.94
C PHE A 615 10.50 2.61 -18.97
N PRO A 616 11.73 2.91 -18.51
CA PRO A 616 12.59 3.99 -19.00
C PRO A 616 13.46 3.59 -20.21
N ASP A 617 13.49 2.30 -20.62
CA ASP A 617 14.56 1.78 -21.49
C ASP A 617 14.55 2.37 -22.92
N TYR A 618 13.45 2.31 -23.65
CA TYR A 618 13.41 2.82 -25.03
C TYR A 618 13.50 4.34 -25.08
N LEU A 619 12.81 5.04 -24.19
CA LEU A 619 12.94 6.50 -24.05
C LEU A 619 14.38 6.91 -23.74
N GLY A 620 15.05 6.20 -22.84
CA GLY A 620 16.45 6.44 -22.51
C GLY A 620 17.39 6.24 -23.71
N LYS A 621 17.20 5.18 -24.50
CA LYS A 621 18.00 4.96 -25.73
C LYS A 621 17.77 6.04 -26.77
N GLY A 622 16.52 6.49 -26.96
CA GLY A 622 16.20 7.61 -27.83
C GLY A 622 16.90 8.90 -27.37
N MET A 623 16.87 9.18 -26.06
CA MET A 623 17.57 10.33 -25.49
C MET A 623 19.09 10.26 -25.65
N PHE A 624 19.68 9.07 -25.51
CA PHE A 624 21.10 8.84 -25.77
C PHE A 624 21.47 9.10 -27.24
N PHE A 625 20.64 8.66 -28.19
CA PHE A 625 20.85 8.94 -29.60
C PHE A 625 20.78 10.44 -29.91
N ILE A 626 19.76 11.14 -29.42
CA ILE A 626 19.63 12.61 -29.57
C ILE A 626 20.85 13.31 -28.97
N PHE A 627 21.29 12.89 -27.79
CA PHE A 627 22.48 13.46 -27.15
C PHE A 627 23.75 13.25 -27.98
N ALA A 628 23.94 12.07 -28.59
CA ALA A 628 25.10 11.79 -29.43
C ALA A 628 25.11 12.66 -30.70
N VAL A 629 23.94 12.84 -31.34
CA VAL A 629 23.78 13.74 -32.51
C VAL A 629 24.07 15.18 -32.10
N LEU A 630 23.52 15.64 -30.98
CA LEU A 630 23.74 16.98 -30.43
C LEU A 630 25.23 17.25 -30.19
N LEU A 631 25.92 16.32 -29.55
CA LEU A 631 27.34 16.44 -29.25
C LEU A 631 28.18 16.48 -30.54
N GLY A 632 27.85 15.63 -31.52
CA GLY A 632 28.50 15.65 -32.84
C GLY A 632 28.29 16.98 -33.57
N TYR A 633 27.08 17.54 -33.50
CA TYR A 633 26.78 18.85 -34.10
C TYR A 633 27.62 19.97 -33.46
N LEU A 634 27.66 20.06 -32.13
CA LEU A 634 28.43 21.09 -31.43
C LEU A 634 29.95 21.02 -31.69
N LEU A 635 30.49 19.82 -31.90
CA LEU A 635 31.91 19.62 -32.21
C LEU A 635 32.25 19.95 -33.67
N THR A 636 31.30 19.77 -34.59
CA THR A 636 31.51 20.01 -36.03
C THR A 636 31.20 21.46 -36.43
N HIS A 637 30.39 22.18 -35.65
CA HIS A 637 29.96 23.54 -35.93
C HIS A 637 30.36 24.50 -34.78
N PRO A 638 31.65 24.84 -34.65
CA PRO A 638 32.16 25.66 -33.54
C PRO A 638 31.66 27.11 -33.55
N ASP A 639 31.11 27.59 -34.66
CA ASP A 639 30.63 28.96 -34.84
C ASP A 639 29.10 29.10 -34.65
N GLU A 640 28.37 28.00 -34.49
CA GLU A 640 26.90 27.97 -34.42
C GLU A 640 26.36 28.38 -33.04
N LYS A 641 26.23 29.69 -32.83
CA LYS A 641 25.79 30.30 -31.56
C LYS A 641 24.30 30.12 -31.28
N PHE A 642 23.45 30.23 -32.31
CA PHE A 642 21.99 30.17 -32.18
C PHE A 642 21.54 28.81 -31.61
N PHE A 643 22.07 27.71 -32.14
CA PHE A 643 21.72 26.39 -31.65
C PHE A 643 22.20 26.16 -30.22
N THR A 644 23.42 26.63 -29.91
CA THR A 644 24.00 26.49 -28.57
C THR A 644 23.18 27.25 -27.52
N SER A 645 22.79 28.50 -27.79
CA SER A 645 21.96 29.27 -26.87
C SER A 645 20.58 28.63 -26.65
N GLY A 646 20.00 28.02 -27.69
CA GLY A 646 18.76 27.26 -27.63
C GLY A 646 18.83 26.03 -26.73
N ILE A 647 19.92 25.25 -26.79
CA ILE A 647 20.13 24.08 -25.90
C ILE A 647 20.04 24.49 -24.43
N TRP A 648 20.71 25.59 -24.06
CA TRP A 648 20.72 26.08 -22.69
C TRP A 648 19.35 26.64 -22.28
N ALA A 649 18.72 27.46 -23.13
CA ALA A 649 17.41 28.06 -22.84
C ALA A 649 16.32 26.99 -22.65
N ILE A 650 16.16 26.10 -23.64
CA ILE A 650 15.14 25.05 -23.61
C ILE A 650 15.48 23.97 -22.58
N GLY A 651 16.76 23.60 -22.48
CA GLY A 651 17.24 22.57 -21.57
C GLY A 651 16.97 22.92 -20.11
N TRP A 652 17.39 24.11 -19.67
CA TRP A 652 17.14 24.57 -18.30
C TRP A 652 15.65 24.71 -18.03
N PHE A 653 14.88 25.38 -18.90
CA PHE A 653 13.43 25.52 -18.74
C PHE A 653 12.74 24.16 -18.55
N SER A 654 13.09 23.18 -19.40
CA SER A 654 12.55 21.82 -19.33
C SER A 654 12.95 21.10 -18.04
N ILE A 655 14.17 21.30 -17.53
CA ILE A 655 14.64 20.70 -16.28
C ILE A 655 13.87 21.26 -15.07
N PHE A 656 13.71 22.58 -14.97
CA PHE A 656 12.95 23.18 -13.86
C PHE A 656 11.48 22.76 -13.89
N LEU A 657 10.86 22.77 -15.08
CA LEU A 657 9.47 22.39 -15.25
C LEU A 657 9.24 20.91 -14.96
N SER A 658 10.11 20.03 -15.47
CA SER A 658 10.02 18.60 -15.20
C SER A 658 10.31 18.26 -13.74
N ALA A 659 11.24 18.96 -13.07
CA ALA A 659 11.46 18.79 -11.64
C ALA A 659 10.23 19.16 -10.81
N PHE A 660 9.53 20.24 -11.19
CA PHE A 660 8.33 20.71 -10.51
C PHE A 660 7.09 19.82 -10.77
N PHE A 661 6.87 19.34 -12.00
CA PHE A 661 5.70 18.50 -12.29
C PHE A 661 5.97 17.01 -12.06
N LEU A 662 7.10 16.53 -12.55
CA LEU A 662 7.42 15.11 -12.67
C LEU A 662 8.51 14.63 -11.71
N GLY A 663 9.07 15.51 -10.87
CA GLY A 663 10.17 15.17 -9.98
C GLY A 663 11.43 14.77 -10.77
N ARG A 664 12.08 13.67 -10.40
CA ARG A 664 13.34 13.24 -11.02
C ARG A 664 13.19 12.35 -12.26
N VAL A 665 12.03 12.32 -12.92
CA VAL A 665 11.79 11.42 -14.09
C VAL A 665 12.83 11.63 -15.20
N PHE A 666 13.31 12.85 -15.43
CA PHE A 666 14.39 13.10 -16.40
C PHE A 666 15.67 12.29 -16.09
N CYS A 667 15.99 12.10 -14.81
CA CYS A 667 17.12 11.26 -14.41
C CYS A 667 16.91 9.77 -14.71
N ALA A 668 15.67 9.30 -14.86
CA ALA A 668 15.38 7.92 -15.26
C ALA A 668 15.70 7.63 -16.72
N VAL A 669 15.65 8.65 -17.60
CA VAL A 669 15.89 8.53 -19.05
C VAL A 669 17.14 9.29 -19.52
N CYS A 670 17.97 9.72 -18.57
CA CYS A 670 19.15 10.54 -18.82
C CYS A 670 20.15 9.83 -19.76
N PRO A 671 20.66 10.51 -20.80
CA PRO A 671 21.56 9.91 -21.78
C PRO A 671 22.88 9.41 -21.16
N PHE A 672 23.43 10.13 -20.19
CA PHE A 672 24.68 9.75 -19.50
C PHE A 672 24.56 8.40 -18.80
N MET A 673 23.39 8.14 -18.22
CA MET A 673 23.09 6.93 -17.46
C MET A 673 22.90 5.74 -18.40
N VAL A 674 22.18 5.93 -19.52
CA VAL A 674 21.98 4.89 -20.54
C VAL A 674 23.31 4.48 -21.17
N GLY A 675 24.18 5.45 -21.48
CA GLY A 675 25.53 5.17 -21.96
C GLY A 675 26.34 4.33 -20.95
N GLY A 676 26.27 4.66 -19.66
CA GLY A 676 26.89 3.87 -18.61
C GLY A 676 26.33 2.45 -18.48
N ASP A 677 25.01 2.28 -18.55
CA ASP A 677 24.37 0.96 -18.50
C ASP A 677 24.71 0.08 -19.72
N LEU A 678 24.90 0.68 -20.90
CA LEU A 678 25.39 -0.03 -22.09
C LEU A 678 26.83 -0.50 -21.91
N LEU A 679 27.72 0.35 -21.39
CA LEU A 679 29.12 -0.01 -21.15
C LEU A 679 29.27 -1.09 -20.07
N ARG A 680 28.44 -1.06 -19.02
CA ARG A 680 28.44 -2.08 -17.96
C ARG A 680 28.14 -3.48 -18.47
N LYS A 681 27.37 -3.63 -19.55
CA LYS A 681 27.12 -4.93 -20.18
C LYS A 681 28.37 -5.51 -20.85
N VAL A 682 29.31 -4.65 -21.25
CA VAL A 682 30.60 -5.07 -21.82
C VAL A 682 31.60 -5.37 -20.71
N LYS A 683 31.76 -4.45 -19.75
CA LYS A 683 32.71 -4.61 -18.64
C LYS A 683 32.22 -3.87 -17.40
N SER A 684 32.26 -4.54 -16.24
CA SER A 684 31.92 -3.95 -14.94
C SER A 684 32.86 -4.50 -13.87
N PHE A 685 33.49 -3.62 -13.10
CA PHE A 685 34.37 -4.00 -11.98
C PHE A 685 33.61 -4.19 -10.66
N ASN A 686 32.37 -3.69 -10.57
CA ASN A 686 31.50 -3.86 -9.39
C ASN A 686 32.18 -3.50 -8.05
N LEU A 687 32.99 -2.44 -8.02
CA LEU A 687 33.62 -1.94 -6.80
C LEU A 687 32.57 -1.33 -5.86
N LYS A 688 32.74 -1.55 -4.56
CA LYS A 688 31.91 -0.88 -3.54
C LYS A 688 32.21 0.62 -3.53
N CYS A 689 31.20 1.44 -3.26
CA CYS A 689 31.38 2.88 -3.13
C CYS A 689 32.30 3.20 -1.93
N PRO A 690 33.38 3.98 -2.12
CA PRO A 690 34.24 4.43 -1.03
C PRO A 690 33.45 5.22 0.03
N PRO A 691 33.74 5.06 1.34
CA PRO A 691 33.04 5.77 2.41
C PRO A 691 33.04 7.30 2.26
N PHE A 692 34.13 7.86 1.72
CA PHE A 692 34.23 9.30 1.46
C PHE A 692 33.14 9.79 0.50
N ILE A 693 32.91 9.07 -0.61
CA ILE A 693 31.89 9.42 -1.61
C ILE A 693 30.49 9.23 -1.03
N SER A 694 30.24 8.15 -0.28
CA SER A 694 28.92 7.93 0.31
C SER A 694 28.56 8.94 1.40
N ASN A 695 29.55 9.46 2.13
CA ASN A 695 29.33 10.38 3.26
C ASN A 695 29.29 11.85 2.83
N HIS A 696 30.09 12.25 1.83
CA HIS A 696 30.22 13.65 1.41
C HIS A 696 29.72 13.94 0.00
N GLY A 697 29.38 12.90 -0.79
CA GLY A 697 29.02 13.05 -2.19
C GLY A 697 27.87 14.04 -2.43
N GLU A 698 26.78 13.94 -1.67
CA GLU A 698 25.65 14.86 -1.84
C GLU A 698 26.04 16.35 -1.65
N ALA A 699 26.95 16.64 -0.71
CA ALA A 699 27.47 17.98 -0.49
C ALA A 699 28.42 18.42 -1.62
N VAL A 700 29.28 17.51 -2.10
CA VAL A 700 30.16 17.77 -3.26
C VAL A 700 29.34 18.05 -4.51
N ALA A 701 28.32 17.24 -4.79
CA ALA A 701 27.41 17.43 -5.92
C ALA A 701 26.64 18.75 -5.80
N ALA A 702 26.21 19.13 -4.58
CA ALA A 702 25.58 20.42 -4.32
C ALA A 702 26.55 21.62 -4.43
N ALA A 703 27.86 21.44 -4.26
CA ALA A 703 28.84 22.50 -4.53
C ALA A 703 29.17 22.61 -6.02
N LEU A 704 29.31 21.46 -6.70
CA LEU A 704 29.62 21.40 -8.14
C LEU A 704 28.58 22.10 -9.00
N ILE A 705 27.30 22.16 -8.60
CA ILE A 705 26.30 22.92 -9.36
C ILE A 705 26.60 24.42 -9.39
N PHE A 706 27.06 25.01 -8.28
CA PHE A 706 27.45 26.42 -8.25
C PHE A 706 28.71 26.67 -9.07
N VAL A 707 29.61 25.69 -9.17
CA VAL A 707 30.75 25.75 -10.10
C VAL A 707 30.26 25.78 -11.55
N VAL A 708 29.26 24.97 -11.91
CA VAL A 708 28.68 24.98 -13.26
C VAL A 708 28.01 26.32 -13.57
N LEU A 709 27.18 26.85 -12.66
CA LEU A 709 26.53 28.16 -12.84
C LEU A 709 27.54 29.32 -12.90
N TRP A 710 28.59 29.24 -12.07
CA TRP A 710 29.68 30.21 -12.13
C TRP A 710 30.41 30.15 -13.48
N MET A 711 30.77 28.96 -13.96
CA MET A 711 31.42 28.79 -15.27
C MET A 711 30.53 29.29 -16.41
N GLU A 712 29.22 28.99 -16.36
CA GLU A 712 28.25 29.44 -17.34
C GLU A 712 28.26 30.96 -17.49
N GLY A 713 28.24 31.70 -16.37
CA GLY A 713 28.24 33.16 -16.39
C GLY A 713 29.62 33.79 -16.60
N ALA A 714 30.69 33.20 -16.07
CA ALA A 714 32.05 33.75 -16.16
C ALA A 714 32.67 33.56 -17.56
N PHE A 715 32.42 32.42 -18.21
CA PHE A 715 33.00 32.07 -19.51
C PHE A 715 32.00 32.10 -20.66
N GLY A 716 30.71 32.34 -20.40
CA GLY A 716 29.69 32.47 -21.45
C GLY A 716 29.45 31.18 -22.22
N PHE A 717 29.35 30.04 -21.52
CA PHE A 717 29.20 28.71 -22.17
C PHE A 717 28.02 28.65 -23.15
N HIS A 718 26.94 29.39 -22.87
CA HIS A 718 25.75 29.47 -23.71
C HIS A 718 25.99 30.10 -25.10
N PHE A 719 27.12 30.77 -25.34
CA PHE A 719 27.50 31.32 -26.65
C PHE A 719 28.65 30.59 -27.33
N THR A 720 29.28 29.61 -26.66
CA THR A 720 30.45 28.91 -27.21
C THR A 720 30.15 27.41 -27.34
N PRO A 721 29.89 26.92 -28.56
CA PRO A 721 29.56 25.51 -28.82
C PRO A 721 30.60 24.54 -28.26
N LEU A 722 31.89 24.86 -28.43
CA LEU A 722 33.01 24.02 -27.99
C LEU A 722 33.07 23.87 -26.46
N TYR A 723 32.83 24.94 -25.70
CA TYR A 723 32.79 24.86 -24.24
C TYR A 723 31.58 24.06 -23.74
N THR A 724 30.43 24.22 -24.40
CA THR A 724 29.25 23.40 -24.12
C THR A 724 29.53 21.92 -24.41
N ALA A 725 30.11 21.59 -25.56
CA ALA A 725 30.49 20.22 -25.91
C ALA A 725 31.49 19.63 -24.91
N GLY A 726 32.52 20.40 -24.52
CA GLY A 726 33.52 20.00 -23.54
C GLY A 726 32.90 19.68 -22.17
N LEU A 727 31.99 20.52 -21.69
CA LEU A 727 31.26 20.29 -20.43
C LEU A 727 30.40 19.01 -20.50
N LEU A 728 29.62 18.85 -21.57
CA LEU A 728 28.75 17.69 -21.75
C LEU A 728 29.57 16.38 -21.86
N LEU A 729 30.70 16.42 -22.58
CA LEU A 729 31.61 15.28 -22.71
C LEU A 729 32.25 14.93 -21.36
N PHE A 730 32.71 15.93 -20.60
CA PHE A 730 33.30 15.72 -19.27
C PHE A 730 32.32 15.03 -18.32
N ILE A 731 31.07 15.52 -18.26
CA ILE A 731 30.02 14.93 -17.42
C ILE A 731 29.66 13.51 -17.90
N ALA A 732 29.54 13.30 -19.22
CA ALA A 732 29.22 12.00 -19.81
C ALA A 732 30.30 10.95 -19.50
N LEU A 733 31.57 11.29 -19.71
CA LEU A 733 32.70 10.41 -19.43
C LEU A 733 32.81 10.09 -17.94
N GLY A 734 32.62 11.08 -17.07
CA GLY A 734 32.60 10.87 -15.61
C GLY A 734 31.51 9.90 -15.18
N ALA A 735 30.29 10.05 -15.72
CA ALA A 735 29.17 9.15 -15.45
C ALA A 735 29.44 7.72 -15.95
N MET A 736 29.95 7.58 -17.18
CA MET A 736 30.28 6.30 -17.78
C MET A 736 31.40 5.57 -17.04
N ALA A 737 32.48 6.28 -16.69
CA ALA A 737 33.59 5.74 -15.91
C ALA A 737 33.12 5.23 -14.53
N CYS A 738 32.29 6.01 -13.83
CA CYS A 738 31.72 5.60 -12.55
C CYS A 738 30.82 4.36 -12.67
N SER A 739 30.04 4.26 -13.74
CA SER A 739 29.20 3.09 -14.01
C SER A 739 30.02 1.82 -14.24
N VAL A 740 31.16 1.90 -14.92
CA VAL A 740 32.05 0.76 -15.15
C VAL A 740 32.79 0.35 -13.87
N LEU A 741 33.22 1.31 -13.05
CA LEU A 741 34.00 1.07 -11.84
C LEU A 741 33.15 0.55 -10.68
N PHE A 742 32.03 1.20 -10.37
CA PHE A 742 31.29 0.97 -9.13
C PHE A 742 29.99 0.17 -9.31
N GLN A 743 29.49 -0.40 -8.21
CA GLN A 743 28.21 -1.11 -8.19
C GLN A 743 27.02 -0.16 -8.38
N ARG A 744 26.05 -0.58 -9.19
CA ARG A 744 24.80 0.17 -9.48
C ARG A 744 25.12 1.63 -9.90
N ARG A 745 24.23 2.60 -9.63
CA ARG A 745 24.37 3.98 -10.11
C ARG A 745 24.93 4.93 -9.03
N VAL A 746 26.19 4.73 -8.64
CA VAL A 746 26.90 5.60 -7.66
C VAL A 746 26.94 7.06 -8.13
N TRP A 747 27.24 7.30 -9.41
CA TRP A 747 27.28 8.66 -9.98
C TRP A 747 25.96 9.41 -9.75
N CYS A 748 24.84 8.80 -10.11
CA CYS A 748 23.51 9.40 -9.98
C CYS A 748 23.10 9.66 -8.53
N ARG A 749 23.60 8.86 -7.57
CA ARG A 749 23.29 9.00 -6.16
C ARG A 749 24.17 10.04 -5.46
N TYR A 750 25.46 10.07 -5.76
CA TYR A 750 26.43 10.79 -4.92
C TYR A 750 27.27 11.85 -5.64
N LEU A 751 27.43 11.80 -6.96
CA LEU A 751 28.42 12.67 -7.65
C LEU A 751 27.80 13.61 -8.69
N CYS A 752 26.63 13.26 -9.24
CA CYS A 752 26.02 14.01 -10.32
C CYS A 752 25.53 15.39 -9.83
N PRO A 753 26.12 16.51 -10.30
CA PRO A 753 25.70 17.85 -9.87
C PRO A 753 24.26 18.13 -10.27
N MET A 754 23.89 17.80 -11.52
CA MET A 754 22.51 17.91 -12.01
C MET A 754 21.56 16.98 -11.25
N GLY A 755 22.03 15.80 -10.85
CA GLY A 755 21.21 14.85 -10.09
C GLY A 755 20.87 15.36 -8.68
N SER A 756 21.84 15.96 -7.99
CA SER A 756 21.65 16.62 -6.68
C SER A 756 20.71 17.82 -6.79
N PHE A 757 20.91 18.63 -7.83
CA PHE A 757 20.10 19.79 -8.14
C PHE A 757 18.63 19.45 -8.40
N ILE A 758 18.36 18.56 -9.38
CA ILE A 758 17.01 18.09 -9.70
C ILE A 758 16.40 17.34 -8.51
N GLY A 759 17.22 16.61 -7.74
CA GLY A 759 16.77 15.93 -6.53
C GLY A 759 16.25 16.90 -5.47
N THR A 760 16.96 18.00 -5.23
CA THR A 760 16.50 19.05 -4.32
C THR A 760 15.17 19.63 -4.81
N PHE A 761 15.06 19.98 -6.09
CA PHE A 761 13.83 20.52 -6.66
C PHE A 761 12.66 19.57 -6.68
N SER A 762 12.91 18.27 -6.83
CA SER A 762 11.84 17.29 -6.76
C SER A 762 11.10 17.29 -5.42
N LEU A 763 11.61 17.95 -4.37
CA LEU A 763 10.86 18.16 -3.13
C LEU A 763 9.61 19.04 -3.32
N THR A 764 9.57 19.88 -4.37
CA THR A 764 8.41 20.67 -4.74
C THR A 764 7.46 19.95 -5.69
N SER A 765 7.73 18.69 -6.05
CA SER A 765 7.01 18.00 -7.14
C SER A 765 5.59 17.53 -6.80
N PHE A 766 4.75 17.50 -7.84
CA PHE A 766 3.42 16.88 -7.81
C PHE A 766 3.46 15.35 -7.76
N LEU A 767 4.53 14.73 -8.23
CA LEU A 767 4.69 13.27 -8.19
C LEU A 767 5.53 12.83 -6.99
N SER A 768 5.10 11.76 -6.33
CA SER A 768 5.92 11.02 -5.37
C SER A 768 5.72 9.51 -5.51
N VAL A 769 6.71 8.72 -5.09
CA VAL A 769 6.57 7.27 -5.00
C VAL A 769 6.57 6.89 -3.54
N SER A 770 5.62 6.04 -3.16
CA SER A 770 5.57 5.41 -1.84
C SER A 770 5.31 3.92 -1.99
N ALA A 771 5.33 3.21 -0.86
CA ALA A 771 4.83 1.85 -0.81
C ALA A 771 3.87 1.66 0.35
N ASP A 772 2.90 0.76 0.14
CA ASP A 772 2.03 0.26 1.19
C ASP A 772 2.88 -0.44 2.25
N ARG A 773 2.88 0.15 3.43
CA ARG A 773 3.71 -0.30 4.54
C ARG A 773 3.22 -1.59 5.14
N TYR A 774 1.91 -1.81 5.14
CA TYR A 774 1.34 -3.04 5.66
C TYR A 774 1.78 -4.21 4.78
N VAL A 775 1.64 -4.06 3.46
CA VAL A 775 2.08 -5.08 2.50
C VAL A 775 3.59 -5.30 2.57
N CYS A 776 4.40 -4.23 2.59
CA CYS A 776 5.85 -4.34 2.67
C CYS A 776 6.35 -4.93 4.00
N THR A 777 5.65 -4.74 5.12
CA THR A 777 6.10 -5.23 6.44
C THR A 777 5.64 -6.67 6.70
N TYR A 778 4.41 -7.00 6.32
CA TYR A 778 3.78 -8.26 6.75
C TYR A 778 3.62 -9.30 5.64
N ARG A 779 3.65 -8.89 4.36
CA ARG A 779 3.44 -9.81 3.22
C ARG A 779 4.68 -9.97 2.33
N CYS A 780 5.60 -9.01 2.36
CA CYS A 780 6.78 -9.01 1.50
C CYS A 780 7.92 -9.83 2.15
N ALA A 781 8.33 -10.92 1.51
CA ALA A 781 9.44 -11.77 1.99
C ALA A 781 10.78 -11.45 1.32
N ASN A 782 10.78 -11.29 -0.01
CA ASN A 782 12.02 -11.30 -0.83
C ASN A 782 12.52 -9.90 -1.23
N HIS A 783 11.73 -8.85 -1.02
CA HIS A 783 12.09 -7.47 -1.39
C HIS A 783 12.66 -7.32 -2.82
N GLU A 784 12.04 -8.00 -3.81
CA GLU A 784 12.47 -8.01 -5.22
C GLU A 784 12.59 -6.60 -5.85
N CYS A 785 11.84 -5.63 -5.33
CA CYS A 785 11.95 -4.22 -5.71
C CYS A 785 13.32 -3.59 -5.37
N TYR A 786 14.03 -4.12 -4.37
CA TYR A 786 15.37 -3.71 -3.98
C TYR A 786 16.46 -4.64 -4.54
N VAL A 787 16.25 -5.96 -4.45
CA VAL A 787 17.25 -6.97 -4.85
C VAL A 787 17.29 -7.16 -6.37
N GLY A 788 16.13 -7.26 -7.01
CA GLY A 788 15.98 -7.67 -8.40
C GLY A 788 15.17 -8.96 -8.52
N LYS A 789 14.78 -9.31 -9.74
CA LYS A 789 14.01 -10.52 -10.07
C LYS A 789 14.52 -11.14 -11.37
N GLY A 790 15.13 -12.32 -11.31
CA GLY A 790 15.76 -12.95 -12.48
C GLY A 790 16.79 -12.02 -13.12
N ASP A 791 16.66 -11.77 -14.42
CA ASP A 791 17.50 -10.83 -15.17
C ASP A 791 17.14 -9.35 -14.96
N SER A 792 16.03 -9.06 -14.25
CA SER A 792 15.58 -7.70 -13.97
C SER A 792 16.34 -7.14 -12.77
N PRO A 793 17.12 -6.05 -12.92
CA PRO A 793 17.91 -5.52 -11.81
C PRO A 793 17.00 -4.95 -10.71
N GLY A 794 17.47 -4.94 -9.46
CA GLY A 794 16.79 -4.26 -8.35
C GLY A 794 16.89 -2.73 -8.43
N CYS A 795 16.65 -2.05 -7.32
CA CYS A 795 16.75 -0.59 -7.28
C CYS A 795 18.20 -0.11 -7.51
N GLN A 796 18.40 0.60 -8.61
CA GLN A 796 19.71 1.09 -9.08
C GLN A 796 20.35 2.14 -8.16
N LEU A 797 19.58 2.72 -7.24
CA LEU A 797 20.06 3.72 -6.29
C LEU A 797 20.18 3.17 -4.87
N PHE A 798 20.10 1.85 -4.64
CA PHE A 798 20.12 1.26 -3.30
C PHE A 798 19.00 1.79 -2.38
N LEU A 799 17.80 1.95 -2.93
CA LEU A 799 16.63 2.43 -2.19
C LEU A 799 15.52 1.38 -2.23
N HIS A 800 14.90 1.15 -1.08
CA HIS A 800 13.65 0.40 -0.99
C HIS A 800 12.51 1.41 -0.78
N PRO A 801 11.41 1.40 -1.57
CA PRO A 801 10.33 2.39 -1.46
C PRO A 801 9.77 2.56 -0.04
N TYR A 802 9.61 1.46 0.69
CA TYR A 802 9.22 1.45 2.11
C TYR A 802 10.14 2.26 3.04
N GLY A 803 11.45 2.19 2.83
CA GLY A 803 12.48 2.79 3.68
C GLY A 803 13.05 4.09 3.13
N MET A 804 12.39 4.70 2.13
CA MET A 804 12.85 5.95 1.52
C MET A 804 12.58 7.12 2.48
N GLU A 805 13.64 7.84 2.86
CA GLU A 805 13.54 8.99 3.79
C GLU A 805 13.08 10.27 3.08
N SER A 806 13.37 10.39 1.79
CA SER A 806 13.03 11.55 0.98
C SER A 806 12.87 11.16 -0.50
N GLN A 807 11.85 11.71 -1.15
CA GLN A 807 11.64 11.53 -2.59
C GLN A 807 12.78 12.10 -3.44
N ALA A 808 13.57 13.04 -2.89
CA ALA A 808 14.77 13.59 -3.54
C ALA A 808 15.80 12.51 -3.91
N GLN A 809 15.77 11.36 -3.25
CA GLN A 809 16.69 10.25 -3.51
C GLN A 809 16.23 9.37 -4.67
N CYS A 810 14.96 9.41 -5.08
CA CYS A 810 14.39 8.52 -6.09
C CYS A 810 14.40 9.16 -7.48
N VAL A 811 15.03 8.51 -8.47
CA VAL A 811 15.00 8.95 -9.87
C VAL A 811 13.74 8.54 -10.64
N LEU A 812 12.76 7.90 -9.98
CA LEU A 812 11.48 7.50 -10.59
C LEU A 812 11.62 6.59 -11.82
N CYS A 813 12.60 5.67 -11.81
CA CYS A 813 12.79 4.69 -12.90
C CYS A 813 11.76 3.56 -12.95
N MET A 814 10.84 3.49 -11.97
CA MET A 814 9.79 2.47 -11.82
C MET A 814 10.25 1.01 -11.75
N GLN A 815 11.54 0.75 -11.55
CA GLN A 815 12.05 -0.61 -11.37
C GLN A 815 11.44 -1.30 -10.14
N CYS A 816 11.17 -0.53 -9.08
CA CYS A 816 10.48 -1.04 -7.90
C CYS A 816 9.04 -1.48 -8.19
N LEU A 817 8.32 -0.76 -9.07
CA LEU A 817 6.97 -1.11 -9.50
C LEU A 817 6.99 -2.39 -10.36
N LYS A 818 7.95 -2.50 -11.29
CA LYS A 818 8.11 -3.66 -12.18
C LYS A 818 8.45 -4.95 -11.44
N ASN A 819 9.26 -4.85 -10.39
CA ASN A 819 9.71 -6.00 -9.62
C ASN A 819 8.84 -6.31 -8.39
N CYS A 820 7.79 -5.53 -8.07
CA CYS A 820 6.98 -5.80 -6.88
C CYS A 820 5.91 -6.87 -7.18
N PRO A 821 5.99 -8.08 -6.59
CA PRO A 821 5.00 -9.13 -6.85
C PRO A 821 3.64 -8.86 -6.19
N LEU A 822 3.62 -8.03 -5.13
CA LEU A 822 2.43 -7.76 -4.32
C LEU A 822 1.72 -6.46 -4.69
N GLY A 823 2.20 -5.74 -5.72
CA GLY A 823 1.61 -4.46 -6.11
C GLY A 823 1.67 -3.37 -5.03
N ALA A 824 2.62 -3.44 -4.09
CA ALA A 824 2.69 -2.53 -2.95
C ALA A 824 3.17 -1.10 -3.30
N VAL A 825 3.66 -0.86 -4.51
CA VAL A 825 4.26 0.44 -4.90
C VAL A 825 3.19 1.33 -5.51
N ASN A 826 3.05 2.55 -5.00
CA ASN A 826 2.08 3.54 -5.45
C ASN A 826 2.78 4.74 -6.09
N LEU A 827 2.20 5.28 -7.18
CA LEU A 827 2.65 6.53 -7.79
C LEU A 827 1.64 7.63 -7.50
N ASN A 828 2.03 8.51 -6.62
CA ASN A 828 1.14 9.42 -5.93
C ASN A 828 1.14 10.80 -6.57
N LEU A 829 -0.05 11.32 -6.86
CA LEU A 829 -0.25 12.74 -7.10
C LEU A 829 -0.45 13.46 -5.76
N GLN A 830 0.41 14.43 -5.47
CA GLN A 830 0.43 15.21 -4.22
C GLN A 830 0.45 16.71 -4.50
N PHE A 831 0.08 17.50 -3.49
CA PHE A 831 0.23 18.96 -3.56
C PHE A 831 1.73 19.35 -3.52
N PRO A 832 2.16 20.35 -4.30
CA PRO A 832 3.55 20.83 -4.33
C PRO A 832 4.13 21.12 -2.95
N ALA A 833 5.45 20.98 -2.81
CA ALA A 833 6.20 21.14 -1.56
C ALA A 833 5.80 20.19 -0.41
N THR A 834 4.91 19.21 -0.66
CA THR A 834 4.60 18.16 0.32
C THR A 834 5.85 17.36 0.70
N GLY A 835 6.78 17.14 -0.24
CA GLY A 835 8.05 16.45 0.02
C GLY A 835 8.93 17.17 1.04
N ILE A 836 8.90 18.51 1.08
CA ILE A 836 9.61 19.32 2.07
C ILE A 836 8.99 19.13 3.46
N ILE A 837 7.66 19.22 3.53
CA ILE A 837 6.91 19.13 4.79
C ILE A 837 7.01 17.71 5.39
N ALA A 838 7.06 16.69 4.53
CA ALA A 838 7.12 15.28 4.92
C ALA A 838 8.54 14.79 5.27
N MET A 839 9.56 15.62 5.05
CA MET A 839 10.95 15.23 5.26
C MET A 839 11.22 14.90 6.73
N VAL A 840 11.96 13.83 7.00
CA VAL A 840 12.29 13.40 8.37
C VAL A 840 13.46 14.20 8.96
N LYS A 841 14.46 14.53 8.13
CA LYS A 841 15.66 15.24 8.54
C LYS A 841 16.16 16.15 7.41
N PRO A 842 16.40 17.45 7.66
CA PRO A 842 16.90 18.34 6.64
C PRO A 842 18.39 18.08 6.39
N PHE A 843 18.77 18.04 5.12
CA PHE A 843 20.17 17.94 4.72
C PHE A 843 20.77 19.34 4.56
N MET A 844 21.82 19.64 5.32
CA MET A 844 22.37 21.00 5.40
C MET A 844 22.85 21.52 4.04
N ALA A 845 23.58 20.71 3.27
CA ALA A 845 24.12 21.17 1.99
C ALA A 845 23.01 21.48 0.97
N ALA A 846 21.91 20.73 0.99
CA ALA A 846 20.76 21.02 0.14
C ALA A 846 19.96 22.26 0.61
N ALA A 847 19.89 22.54 1.92
CA ALA A 847 19.33 23.79 2.43
C ALA A 847 20.18 25.02 2.05
N LEU A 848 21.50 24.90 2.14
CA LEU A 848 22.45 25.91 1.66
C LEU A 848 22.32 26.11 0.16
N ALA A 849 22.25 25.03 -0.63
CA ALA A 849 22.08 25.12 -2.07
C ALA A 849 20.73 25.76 -2.44
N SER A 850 19.63 25.38 -1.77
CA SER A 850 18.31 25.99 -1.97
C SER A 850 18.33 27.49 -1.72
N SER A 851 19.00 27.92 -0.65
CA SER A 851 19.17 29.34 -0.32
C SER A 851 20.07 30.03 -1.32
N GLY A 852 21.19 29.43 -1.72
CA GLY A 852 22.14 30.05 -2.65
C GLY A 852 21.59 30.23 -4.06
N LEU A 853 20.73 29.32 -4.52
CA LEU A 853 20.03 29.47 -5.80
C LEU A 853 19.07 30.66 -5.82
N LEU A 854 18.51 31.02 -4.65
CA LEU A 854 17.74 32.24 -4.50
C LEU A 854 18.62 33.48 -4.76
N GLY A 855 19.88 33.43 -4.30
CA GLY A 855 20.83 34.53 -4.38
C GLY A 855 21.59 34.66 -5.70
N VAL A 856 21.78 33.58 -6.46
CA VAL A 856 22.49 33.62 -7.75
C VAL A 856 21.66 34.25 -8.88
N MET A 857 20.33 34.17 -8.81
CA MET A 857 19.42 34.69 -9.84
C MET A 857 19.62 36.17 -10.23
N PRO A 858 19.75 37.13 -9.29
CA PRO A 858 20.03 38.53 -9.63
C PRO A 858 21.37 38.75 -10.36
N VAL A 859 22.30 37.78 -10.27
CA VAL A 859 23.57 37.79 -11.01
C VAL A 859 23.35 37.25 -12.43
N GLU A 860 22.58 36.19 -12.59
CA GLU A 860 22.29 35.56 -13.90
C GLU A 860 21.41 36.41 -14.82
N THR A 861 20.49 37.20 -14.24
CA THR A 861 19.56 38.03 -15.02
C THR A 861 20.22 39.19 -15.73
N LYS A 862 21.51 39.51 -15.44
CA LYS A 862 22.31 40.63 -15.98
C LYS A 862 21.71 42.03 -15.81
N ALA A 863 20.46 42.16 -15.36
CA ALA A 863 19.80 43.44 -15.14
C ALA A 863 20.31 44.15 -13.88
N ILE A 864 20.73 43.39 -12.85
CA ILE A 864 21.08 43.96 -11.54
C ILE A 864 22.57 43.78 -11.23
N LEU A 865 23.07 42.55 -11.13
CA LEU A 865 24.45 42.27 -10.66
C LEU A 865 25.35 41.58 -11.69
N GLY A 866 24.87 41.33 -12.91
CA GLY A 866 25.66 40.67 -13.95
C GLY A 866 26.47 41.65 -14.82
N PRO A 867 27.41 41.15 -15.65
CA PRO A 867 28.24 42.00 -16.50
C PRO A 867 27.40 42.85 -17.46
N GLY A 868 27.63 44.16 -17.48
CA GLY A 868 26.88 45.14 -18.25
C GLY A 868 25.68 45.76 -17.54
N SER A 869 25.46 45.46 -16.26
CA SER A 869 24.48 46.16 -15.42
C SER A 869 25.06 47.45 -14.83
N PHE A 870 24.17 48.38 -14.48
CA PHE A 870 24.52 49.63 -13.80
C PHE A 870 25.39 49.40 -12.55
N PHE A 871 24.98 48.49 -11.66
CA PHE A 871 25.76 48.20 -10.45
C PHE A 871 27.08 47.49 -10.74
N PHE A 872 27.16 46.64 -11.76
CA PHE A 872 28.39 45.92 -12.07
C PHE A 872 29.49 46.87 -12.55
N ASP A 873 29.16 47.83 -13.40
CA ASP A 873 30.11 48.82 -13.90
C ASP A 873 30.56 49.81 -12.81
N ASP A 874 29.63 50.20 -11.92
CA ASP A 874 29.97 50.97 -10.72
C ASP A 874 30.93 50.20 -9.79
N PHE A 875 30.63 48.93 -9.49
CA PHE A 875 31.52 48.10 -8.67
C PHE A 875 32.89 47.88 -9.33
N LYS A 876 32.93 47.74 -10.66
CA LYS A 876 34.17 47.60 -11.43
C LYS A 876 35.04 48.84 -11.31
N SER A 877 34.44 50.03 -11.43
CA SER A 877 35.15 51.30 -11.28
C SER A 877 35.66 51.51 -9.84
N MET A 878 34.89 51.10 -8.83
CA MET A 878 35.24 51.26 -7.42
C MET A 878 36.27 50.23 -6.93
N ALA A 879 36.18 48.98 -7.37
CA ALA A 879 37.05 47.90 -6.90
C ALA A 879 38.39 47.81 -7.65
N GLY A 880 38.51 48.45 -8.83
CA GLY A 880 39.71 48.38 -9.66
C GLY A 880 40.03 46.97 -10.19
N MET A 881 39.06 46.07 -10.22
CA MET A 881 39.23 44.68 -10.62
C MET A 881 38.85 44.46 -12.10
N GLY A 882 39.47 43.46 -12.73
CA GLY A 882 39.00 42.95 -14.04
C GLY A 882 37.58 42.37 -13.94
N ALA A 883 36.87 42.30 -15.08
CA ALA A 883 35.48 41.85 -15.12
C ALA A 883 35.28 40.41 -14.60
N ALA A 884 36.18 39.48 -14.94
CA ALA A 884 36.08 38.08 -14.48
C ALA A 884 36.32 37.89 -12.97
N PRO A 885 37.37 38.47 -12.35
CA PRO A 885 37.52 38.49 -10.90
C PRO A 885 36.34 39.13 -10.17
N LEU A 886 35.84 40.27 -10.68
CA LEU A 886 34.69 40.95 -10.09
C LEU A 886 33.42 40.11 -10.13
N TYR A 887 33.11 39.50 -11.29
CA TYR A 887 31.99 38.59 -11.44
C TYR A 887 32.08 37.43 -10.44
N THR A 888 33.28 36.86 -10.26
CA THR A 888 33.50 35.77 -9.32
C THR A 888 33.20 36.19 -7.88
N VAL A 889 33.67 37.36 -7.45
CA VAL A 889 33.38 37.89 -6.11
C VAL A 889 31.89 38.14 -5.92
N ILE A 890 31.23 38.80 -6.89
CA ILE A 890 29.80 39.08 -6.84
C ILE A 890 28.99 37.78 -6.77
N PHE A 891 29.32 36.80 -7.61
CA PHE A 891 28.65 35.50 -7.65
C PHE A 891 28.75 34.76 -6.31
N LEU A 892 29.95 34.68 -5.73
CA LEU A 892 30.17 34.01 -4.45
C LEU A 892 29.44 34.71 -3.31
N CYS A 893 29.49 36.05 -3.26
CA CYS A 893 28.75 36.84 -2.29
C CYS A 893 27.24 36.63 -2.41
N ALA A 894 26.73 36.68 -3.64
CA ALA A 894 25.31 36.50 -3.93
C ALA A 894 24.83 35.09 -3.56
N ALA A 895 25.62 34.04 -3.84
CA ALA A 895 25.29 32.66 -3.48
C ALA A 895 25.25 32.43 -1.95
N VAL A 896 26.02 33.16 -1.15
CA VAL A 896 26.07 32.98 0.32
C VAL A 896 25.07 33.89 1.05
N LEU A 897 24.77 35.07 0.49
CA LEU A 897 23.99 36.11 1.15
C LEU A 897 22.61 35.65 1.67
N PRO A 898 21.75 34.95 0.90
CA PRO A 898 20.45 34.50 1.42
C PRO A 898 20.58 33.57 2.61
N ALA A 899 21.53 32.62 2.56
CA ALA A 899 21.78 31.69 3.67
C ALA A 899 22.27 32.42 4.92
N PHE A 900 23.16 33.40 4.73
CA PHE A 900 23.65 34.25 5.81
C PHE A 900 22.52 35.08 6.44
N LEU A 901 21.65 35.71 5.63
CA LEU A 901 20.52 36.49 6.12
C LEU A 901 19.52 35.62 6.91
N PHE A 902 19.18 34.44 6.40
CA PHE A 902 18.31 33.50 7.11
C PHE A 902 18.93 33.06 8.45
N PHE A 903 20.22 32.73 8.46
CA PHE A 903 20.93 32.39 9.68
C PHE A 903 20.99 33.56 10.67
N LEU A 904 21.23 34.78 10.17
CA LEU A 904 21.31 36.00 10.98
C LEU A 904 19.97 36.32 11.64
N VAL A 905 18.87 36.22 10.89
CA VAL A 905 17.50 36.37 11.43
C VAL A 905 17.27 35.36 12.56
N GLU A 906 17.64 34.09 12.39
CA GLU A 906 17.48 33.09 13.45
C GLU A 906 18.35 33.38 14.68
N LYS A 907 19.60 33.80 14.46
CA LYS A 907 20.56 34.06 15.53
C LYS A 907 20.19 35.31 16.34
N VAL A 908 19.87 36.42 15.65
CA VAL A 908 19.59 37.72 16.27
C VAL A 908 18.18 37.77 16.83
N LEU A 909 17.16 37.43 16.04
CA LEU A 909 15.76 37.55 16.46
C LEU A 909 15.28 36.32 17.24
N GLY A 910 15.89 35.14 17.03
CA GLY A 910 15.57 33.92 17.79
C GLY A 910 16.32 33.78 19.11
N GLY A 911 17.42 34.53 19.33
CA GLY A 911 18.17 34.53 20.59
C GLY A 911 18.78 33.17 20.96
N HIS A 912 19.14 32.35 19.97
CA HIS A 912 19.65 31.01 20.19
C HIS A 912 21.17 30.90 19.95
N GLY A 913 21.80 29.94 20.62
CA GLY A 913 23.21 29.61 20.38
C GLY A 913 23.45 29.04 18.97
N PHE A 914 24.70 29.16 18.49
CA PHE A 914 25.09 28.85 17.10
C PHE A 914 24.58 27.49 16.60
N ARG A 915 24.78 26.40 17.36
CA ARG A 915 24.34 25.04 16.94
C ARG A 915 22.83 24.94 16.75
N LYS A 916 22.05 25.60 17.60
CA LYS A 916 20.58 25.58 17.54
C LYS A 916 20.06 26.43 16.37
N SER A 917 20.68 27.59 16.12
CA SER A 917 20.37 28.42 14.95
C SER A 917 20.70 27.68 13.65
N MET A 918 21.84 26.99 13.58
CA MET A 918 22.24 26.22 12.41
C MET A 918 21.25 25.08 12.10
N ALA A 919 20.83 24.31 13.13
CA ALA A 919 19.86 23.24 12.96
C ALA A 919 18.48 23.73 12.48
N ARG A 920 18.09 24.96 12.84
CA ARG A 920 16.83 25.58 12.40
C ARG A 920 16.92 26.17 11.00
N PHE A 921 18.04 26.83 10.69
CA PHE A 921 18.34 27.31 9.35
C PHE A 921 18.14 26.21 8.29
N ALA A 922 18.57 24.98 8.58
CA ALA A 922 18.43 23.86 7.66
C ALA A 922 16.98 23.67 7.17
N TRP A 923 15.98 23.81 8.03
CA TRP A 923 14.57 23.72 7.64
C TRP A 923 14.09 24.95 6.87
N ILE A 924 14.52 26.12 7.31
CA ILE A 924 14.09 27.40 6.72
C ILE A 924 14.65 27.58 5.31
N GLY A 925 15.89 27.17 5.06
CA GLY A 925 16.50 27.22 3.72
C GLY A 925 15.69 26.45 2.68
N TYR A 926 15.07 25.32 3.06
CA TYR A 926 14.14 24.60 2.16
C TYR A 926 12.85 25.35 1.88
N SER A 927 12.40 26.25 2.76
CA SER A 927 11.16 26.99 2.53
C SER A 927 11.26 27.99 1.38
N ALA A 928 12.47 28.43 1.01
CA ALA A 928 12.72 29.28 -0.14
C ALA A 928 12.70 28.53 -1.49
N LEU A 929 12.68 27.20 -1.45
CA LEU A 929 12.83 26.36 -2.63
C LEU A 929 11.75 26.56 -3.70
N PRO A 930 10.44 26.71 -3.37
CA PRO A 930 9.42 26.97 -4.39
C PRO A 930 9.67 28.24 -5.20
N LEU A 931 10.12 29.32 -4.56
CA LEU A 931 10.47 30.58 -5.21
C LEU A 931 11.72 30.43 -6.06
N ALA A 932 12.73 29.70 -5.58
CA ALA A 932 13.92 29.40 -6.39
C ALA A 932 13.53 28.61 -7.66
N VAL A 933 12.77 27.52 -7.53
CA VAL A 933 12.39 26.67 -8.69
C VAL A 933 11.55 27.43 -9.71
N LEU A 934 10.47 28.08 -9.26
CA LEU A 934 9.56 28.77 -10.17
C LEU A 934 10.18 30.07 -10.71
N GLY A 935 11.01 30.75 -9.92
CA GLY A 935 11.73 31.94 -10.39
C GLY A 935 12.72 31.62 -11.49
N HIS A 936 13.53 30.58 -11.31
CA HIS A 936 14.42 30.08 -12.37
C HIS A 936 13.63 29.63 -13.61
N ALA A 937 12.52 28.89 -13.43
CA ALA A 937 11.66 28.50 -14.54
C ALA A 937 11.13 29.71 -15.33
N ALA A 938 10.71 30.77 -14.64
CA ALA A 938 10.25 32.01 -15.25
C ALA A 938 11.38 32.74 -16.01
N PHE A 939 12.60 32.77 -15.44
CA PHE A 939 13.77 33.36 -16.10
C PHE A 939 14.13 32.62 -17.40
N TYR A 940 14.22 31.29 -17.36
CA TYR A 940 14.53 30.50 -18.55
C TYR A 940 13.39 30.52 -19.57
N TRP A 941 12.13 30.69 -19.14
CA TRP A 941 11.02 30.95 -20.05
C TRP A 941 11.26 32.24 -20.87
N LYS A 942 11.68 33.34 -20.23
CA LYS A 942 12.06 34.58 -20.93
C LYS A 942 13.17 34.33 -21.96
N LYS A 943 14.20 33.56 -21.59
CA LYS A 943 15.29 33.17 -22.52
C LYS A 943 14.79 32.37 -23.71
N VAL A 944 13.84 31.45 -23.51
CA VAL A 944 13.22 30.69 -24.61
C VAL A 944 12.44 31.63 -25.53
N VAL A 945 11.66 32.57 -24.99
CA VAL A 945 10.93 33.56 -25.79
C VAL A 945 11.88 34.42 -26.62
N MET A 946 12.94 34.94 -26.02
CA MET A 946 13.98 35.71 -26.73
C MET A 946 14.66 34.89 -27.83
N TRP A 947 15.00 33.63 -27.56
CA TRP A 947 15.61 32.75 -28.55
C TRP A 947 14.68 32.45 -29.73
N VAL A 948 13.39 32.22 -29.48
CA VAL A 948 12.38 32.06 -30.54
C VAL A 948 12.26 33.33 -31.37
N GLU A 949 12.24 34.49 -30.71
CA GLU A 949 12.18 35.79 -31.37
C GLU A 949 13.39 36.04 -32.26
N ASP A 950 14.61 35.86 -31.75
CA ASP A 950 15.86 35.95 -32.53
C ASP A 950 15.81 35.03 -33.76
N GLY A 951 15.35 33.78 -33.59
CA GLY A 951 15.22 32.84 -34.70
C GLY A 951 14.18 33.29 -35.73
N MET A 952 13.00 33.75 -35.29
CA MET A 952 11.97 34.23 -36.21
C MET A 952 12.38 35.52 -36.95
N GLN A 953 13.23 36.34 -36.35
CA GLN A 953 13.86 37.49 -37.00
C GLN A 953 14.84 37.06 -38.08
N ASP A 954 15.72 36.09 -37.80
CA ASP A 954 16.66 35.53 -38.78
C ASP A 954 15.94 34.95 -40.02
N TYR A 955 14.70 34.46 -39.86
CA TYR A 955 13.84 33.99 -40.97
C TYR A 955 12.87 35.04 -41.53
N GLY A 956 12.89 36.30 -41.05
CA GLY A 956 12.06 37.40 -41.54
C GLY A 956 10.55 37.25 -41.29
N ILE A 957 10.15 36.47 -40.27
CA ILE A 957 8.75 36.09 -40.01
C ILE A 957 8.00 37.11 -39.14
N LEU A 958 8.70 37.86 -38.28
CA LEU A 958 8.11 38.81 -37.32
C LEU A 958 8.79 40.18 -37.36
N PRO A 959 8.06 41.28 -37.05
CA PRO A 959 8.68 42.58 -36.77
C PRO A 959 9.49 42.55 -35.46
N ILE A 960 10.38 43.53 -35.30
CA ILE A 960 11.20 43.74 -34.11
C ILE A 960 10.29 43.84 -32.87
N ASP A 961 10.59 43.06 -31.83
CA ASP A 961 9.96 43.00 -30.50
C ASP A 961 8.51 42.45 -30.39
N PHE A 962 7.99 41.71 -31.37
CA PHE A 962 6.60 41.22 -31.31
C PHE A 962 6.29 40.26 -30.14
N LEU A 963 7.19 39.30 -29.89
CA LEU A 963 6.99 38.31 -28.82
C LEU A 963 7.33 38.93 -27.47
N SER A 964 8.43 39.66 -27.40
CA SER A 964 8.87 40.33 -26.17
C SER A 964 8.02 41.52 -25.75
N ALA A 965 7.17 42.08 -26.62
CA ALA A 965 6.17 43.11 -26.26
C ALA A 965 4.79 42.55 -25.90
N ASN A 966 4.56 41.23 -26.02
CA ASN A 966 3.24 40.66 -25.82
C ASN A 966 2.93 40.45 -24.32
N LEU A 967 1.84 41.10 -23.88
CA LEU A 967 1.37 41.13 -22.50
C LEU A 967 1.17 39.73 -21.88
N ILE A 968 0.82 38.73 -22.69
CA ILE A 968 0.58 37.36 -22.22
C ILE A 968 1.87 36.73 -21.66
N PHE A 969 3.03 37.01 -22.25
CA PHE A 969 4.30 36.45 -21.76
C PHE A 969 4.71 37.05 -20.42
N TYR A 970 4.58 38.36 -20.26
CA TYR A 970 4.81 39.02 -18.97
C TYR A 970 3.80 38.55 -17.92
N ALA A 971 2.52 38.41 -18.28
CA ALA A 971 1.49 37.90 -17.37
C ALA A 971 1.83 36.48 -16.88
N LEU A 972 2.26 35.59 -17.77
CA LEU A 972 2.68 34.23 -17.40
C LEU A 972 3.94 34.24 -16.53
N TYR A 973 4.94 35.07 -16.88
CA TYR A 973 6.15 35.26 -16.08
C TYR A 973 5.83 35.69 -14.63
N PHE A 974 5.03 36.74 -14.47
CA PHE A 974 4.63 37.24 -13.15
C PHE A 974 3.75 36.23 -12.40
N ALA A 975 2.87 35.50 -13.10
CA ALA A 975 2.06 34.45 -12.48
C ALA A 975 2.93 33.33 -11.88
N ILE A 976 3.93 32.83 -12.63
CA ILE A 976 4.86 31.79 -12.16
C ILE A 976 5.64 32.30 -10.93
N MET A 977 6.11 33.55 -10.97
CA MET A 977 6.83 34.20 -9.87
C MET A 977 5.98 34.32 -8.60
N ILE A 978 4.75 34.82 -8.73
CA ILE A 978 3.81 34.97 -7.60
C ILE A 978 3.49 33.60 -7.00
N LEU A 979 3.28 32.57 -7.84
CA LEU A 979 3.08 31.20 -7.37
C LEU A 979 4.29 30.67 -6.59
N GLY A 980 5.52 30.97 -7.02
CA GLY A 980 6.75 30.62 -6.30
C GLY A 980 6.84 31.29 -4.92
N ALA A 981 6.50 32.57 -4.84
CA ALA A 981 6.49 33.32 -3.59
C ALA A 981 5.42 32.78 -2.63
N LEU A 982 4.18 32.64 -3.10
CA LEU A 982 3.07 32.08 -2.32
C LEU A 982 3.38 30.65 -1.86
N GLY A 983 3.99 29.82 -2.72
CA GLY A 983 4.44 28.47 -2.38
C GLY A 983 5.49 28.45 -1.28
N SER A 984 6.45 29.37 -1.32
CA SER A 984 7.50 29.49 -0.28
C SER A 984 6.94 29.94 1.05
N ILE A 985 6.06 30.96 1.02
CA ILE A 985 5.32 31.45 2.20
C ILE A 985 4.48 30.32 2.79
N HIS A 986 3.72 29.60 1.97
CA HIS A 986 2.90 28.47 2.40
C HIS A 986 3.75 27.37 3.06
N THR A 987 4.86 27.01 2.42
CA THR A 987 5.79 25.98 2.92
C THR A 987 6.39 26.40 4.27
N PHE A 988 6.85 27.64 4.41
CA PHE A 988 7.37 28.18 5.66
C PHE A 988 6.33 28.15 6.78
N LEU A 989 5.09 28.60 6.50
CA LEU A 989 4.00 28.61 7.48
C LEU A 989 3.58 27.19 7.89
N ARG A 990 3.58 26.23 6.97
CA ARG A 990 3.29 24.82 7.24
C ARG A 990 4.39 24.16 8.07
N LEU A 991 5.66 24.35 7.72
CA LEU A 991 6.80 23.85 8.50
C LEU A 991 6.78 24.39 9.93
N SER A 992 6.45 25.69 10.08
CA SER A 992 6.28 26.34 11.37
C SER A 992 5.15 25.77 12.21
N ARG A 993 4.21 25.00 11.64
CA ARG A 993 3.13 24.31 12.38
C ARG A 993 3.48 22.86 12.74
N HIS A 994 4.23 22.16 11.87
CA HIS A 994 4.51 20.73 12.05
C HIS A 994 5.77 20.44 12.87
N GLU A 995 6.77 21.32 12.85
CA GLU A 995 8.01 21.12 13.61
C GLU A 995 7.96 21.88 14.95
N PRO A 996 7.84 21.20 16.10
CA PRO A 996 7.80 21.84 17.42
C PRO A 996 9.06 22.66 17.72
N ARG A 997 10.18 22.36 17.04
CA ARG A 997 11.42 23.14 17.13
C ARG A 997 11.31 24.50 16.45
N LEU A 998 10.50 24.64 15.40
CA LEU A 998 10.23 25.88 14.66
C LEU A 998 9.01 26.64 15.23
N LEU A 999 8.07 25.95 15.88
CA LEU A 999 6.88 26.54 16.54
C LEU A 999 7.22 27.63 17.58
N GLN A 1000 8.40 27.55 18.20
CA GLN A 1000 8.90 28.56 19.16
C GLN A 1000 9.47 29.82 18.51
N THR A 1001 9.43 29.95 17.18
CA THR A 1001 9.86 31.19 16.50
C THR A 1001 8.86 32.31 16.80
N GLY A 1002 9.32 33.32 17.54
CA GLY A 1002 8.53 34.53 17.83
C GLY A 1002 8.14 35.25 16.54
N GLY A 1003 7.06 36.05 16.59
CA GLY A 1003 6.52 36.76 15.42
C GLY A 1003 7.56 37.60 14.65
N LYS A 1004 8.56 38.14 15.34
CA LYS A 1004 9.68 38.88 14.73
C LYS A 1004 10.52 38.05 13.78
N VAL A 1005 10.80 36.79 14.13
CA VAL A 1005 11.59 35.87 13.30
C VAL A 1005 10.82 35.54 12.01
N LYS A 1006 9.50 35.29 12.14
CA LYS A 1006 8.62 35.05 10.98
C LYS A 1006 8.58 36.27 10.04
N ALA A 1007 8.45 37.47 10.60
CA ALA A 1007 8.49 38.70 9.81
C ALA A 1007 9.84 38.89 9.08
N GLY A 1008 10.96 38.60 9.75
CA GLY A 1008 12.29 38.64 9.14
C GLY A 1008 12.42 37.70 7.95
N TYR A 1009 11.94 36.46 8.07
CA TYR A 1009 11.95 35.49 6.96
C TYR A 1009 11.09 35.92 5.78
N LEU A 1010 9.86 36.36 6.05
CA LEU A 1010 8.97 36.87 5.01
C LEU A 1010 9.58 38.11 4.33
N GLY A 1011 10.22 38.99 5.08
CA GLY A 1011 10.94 40.15 4.54
C GLY A 1011 12.05 39.77 3.57
N ILE A 1012 12.87 38.75 3.90
CA ILE A 1012 13.91 38.24 3.00
C ILE A 1012 13.29 37.66 1.71
N LEU A 1013 12.24 36.84 1.82
CA LEU A 1013 11.57 36.25 0.66
C LEU A 1013 10.95 37.34 -0.24
N MET A 1014 10.31 38.35 0.35
CA MET A 1014 9.75 39.48 -0.39
C MET A 1014 10.83 40.33 -1.06
N PHE A 1015 11.98 40.52 -0.41
CA PHE A 1015 13.12 41.23 -1.00
C PHE A 1015 13.65 40.51 -2.25
N TYR A 1016 13.87 39.19 -2.18
CA TYR A 1016 14.31 38.44 -3.36
C TYR A 1016 13.24 38.35 -4.44
N MET A 1017 11.96 38.24 -4.07
CA MET A 1017 10.85 38.33 -5.03
C MET A 1017 10.86 39.70 -5.76
N PHE A 1018 11.07 40.79 -5.03
CA PHE A 1018 11.19 42.13 -5.60
C PHE A 1018 12.38 42.23 -6.55
N LEU A 1019 13.55 41.71 -6.17
CA LEU A 1019 14.73 41.68 -7.04
C LEU A 1019 14.46 40.89 -8.34
N TYR A 1020 13.71 39.79 -8.27
CA TYR A 1020 13.39 38.99 -9.46
C TYR A 1020 12.41 39.70 -10.38
N ILE A 1021 11.44 40.43 -9.81
CA ILE A 1021 10.53 41.29 -10.56
C ILE A 1021 11.32 42.41 -11.24
N LEU A 1022 12.20 43.08 -10.49
CA LEU A 1022 13.04 44.17 -10.99
C LEU A 1022 14.00 43.71 -12.08
N SER A 1023 14.49 42.47 -12.02
CA SER A 1023 15.39 41.94 -13.04
C SER A 1023 14.75 41.75 -14.42
N VAL A 1024 13.44 41.94 -14.52
CA VAL A 1024 12.67 41.80 -15.76
C VAL A 1024 12.09 43.10 -16.27
N ALA A 1025 11.80 44.05 -15.37
CA ALA A 1025 11.53 45.44 -15.73
C ALA A 1025 12.81 46.10 -16.28
#